data_AF-A0A0L0W5W8-F1
#
_entry.id   AF-A0A0L0W5W8-F1
#
_cell.length_a   1.000
_cell.length_b   1.000
_cell.length_c   1.000
_cell.angle_alpha   90.00
_cell.angle_beta   90.00
_cell.angle_gamma   90.00
#
_symmetry.space_group_name_H-M   'P 1'
#
loop_
_entity.id
_entity.type
_entity.pdbx_description
1 polymer ?
#
loop_
_entity_poly.entity_id
_entity_poly.type
_entity_poly.pdbx_seq_one_letter_code
_entity_poly.pdbx_strand_id
1 'polypeptide(L)'
;MSAQIMSLFGSLSSSNLDERVSAASSIVYHLAQVEPVPARSDAHLEDCSNSTDLNYTLKRLVRGLASPTPGARLGFSIALCEIINRFPQLSSHYIFDLILSATPFQSGMKPSEERDSQFGRLFGIKCITQSGVLFRKPLTAKGVQDQAHVNEQTTLLKRLLEELCELVRRAPWLSESVGSVLVLDITTQILCHSDSALSQSGAINQIAEMLLKKAETLTLEQLSLAMLLQQHSIKLDWESILSKTFPNKHILSEENHEKLCALLVNVDSTTSSQLAPSGSNDADGKTSSYATDLPVCPHFIHRVIISASQSAPGFNLSKLYNRLFERYYFAEKSSPSRRSHGFLILNNLLKSELIPDEQKPEFLTVNCVHTLQVQLAANDRLLHKMAQSVAANLVSLVDEKGAKGSALAKGFASRIRALSPNFDHSSHHKLTRSLVSRMLSSELELWTKEIITSFQEGSPTWSGAQVDLLTEGEESQSPSESFRGMMLTQLCNVINMNTSACTIECASSILRCLTLCGFFGEVSFQQKKKSTVRSVTPQVPFSPQLRELCKARLYSCLFDLVDRTRAQFFEKKNQTKTSQAANSLLGFRPSEVILEIVNSHGSSQPQEEQAQPSECIKSIRKNLTKLRSRAAKTETRRLQNKKEALLLLCDALYLMTHDEQDGWTEALPLIERLKQDVNTLLPPDGQYDASHHSQCLAPAVANLTECLLFLLSWPIALLRLVVEISFDSFSDCIGAQSLQLLIDQINPPADLPEPEDGEDDSSENDGSDGGDSDGNEDSDTDGGTATDDESVDEEFRNDVAVALGHALSKPTADDDDSDTESDLMNDDEMLALDANLAAIFKRRTGKKLAQIHNTQDLHLRMKVLELIGKFVKLHPAPATRGRLIKPLLELIGKINTSEVVLKKKVIKILEDTTRLSCNQSERSIPGQPLTSAETSEIIEAVHLVAQTTSAADTAESCAKCNLWLIEMIQSNNSSFVVATDHQEALKTLITAHQESLKSFCLKRSSKLRPVFFSMIFKRFPAFGWLLRHDIIALSVDSSTVNTYRRDQMLDLVSTLIIGYPPKSQLKPESLREFDDYICKLKEAILLLKGVVTTNNSEDGLSKEQMAALKSLTNLIKIMSSALRKCLKIDPSGASCLKIWPAKDLEILAEFASQIPSSPQSMMITRLMEGVIQFIQKSSTPETKQTGLPNGLKRKNAPSTNPTESANDNPQTAKETPAPATNGKESKKSKKNKKDKTKDTMNE
;
A
#
# COMPACT_ATOMS: atom_id res chain seq x y z
N MET A 1 -31.94 38.82 -27.21
CA MET A 1 -30.62 38.73 -26.56
C MET A 1 -30.83 38.21 -25.16
N SER A 2 -30.73 36.91 -24.94
CA SER A 2 -30.76 36.36 -23.58
C SER A 2 -29.48 36.74 -22.83
N ALA A 3 -29.60 37.04 -21.53
CA ALA A 3 -28.42 37.31 -20.69
C ALA A 3 -27.48 36.09 -20.63
N GLN A 4 -28.03 34.89 -20.74
CA GLN A 4 -27.33 33.59 -20.72
C GLN A 4 -26.33 33.47 -21.87
N ILE A 5 -26.70 33.82 -23.11
CA ILE A 5 -25.78 33.77 -24.26
C ILE A 5 -24.64 34.78 -24.07
N MET A 6 -24.92 35.97 -23.50
CA MET A 6 -23.88 36.99 -23.27
C MET A 6 -22.79 36.54 -22.28
N SER A 7 -23.16 35.85 -21.19
CA SER A 7 -22.20 35.33 -20.21
C SER A 7 -21.22 34.29 -20.77
N LEU A 8 -21.67 33.46 -21.73
CA LEU A 8 -20.88 32.32 -22.23
C LEU A 8 -19.69 32.73 -23.12
N PHE A 9 -19.70 33.92 -23.73
CA PHE A 9 -18.58 34.39 -24.55
C PHE A 9 -17.28 34.59 -23.77
N GLY A 10 -17.34 34.80 -22.44
CA GLY A 10 -16.15 34.86 -21.60
C GLY A 10 -15.44 33.50 -21.53
N SER A 11 -16.20 32.43 -21.28
CA SER A 11 -15.70 31.06 -21.16
C SER A 11 -15.10 30.50 -22.47
N LEU A 12 -15.54 30.99 -23.64
CA LEU A 12 -14.86 30.69 -24.92
C LEU A 12 -13.38 31.14 -24.95
N SER A 13 -13.00 32.10 -24.10
CA SER A 13 -11.63 32.61 -23.99
C SER A 13 -10.79 31.92 -22.90
N SER A 14 -11.34 30.93 -22.19
CA SER A 14 -10.62 30.19 -21.15
C SER A 14 -9.38 29.46 -21.70
N SER A 15 -8.37 29.25 -20.86
CA SER A 15 -7.22 28.39 -21.15
C SER A 15 -7.57 26.90 -21.09
N ASN A 16 -8.58 26.53 -20.29
CA ASN A 16 -9.07 25.16 -20.17
C ASN A 16 -9.84 24.71 -21.44
N LEU A 17 -9.67 23.45 -21.86
CA LEU A 17 -10.35 22.90 -23.03
C LEU A 17 -11.83 22.65 -22.76
N ASP A 18 -12.16 22.03 -21.63
CA ASP A 18 -13.53 21.56 -21.34
C ASP A 18 -14.49 22.74 -21.13
N GLU A 19 -14.01 23.83 -20.53
CA GLU A 19 -14.76 25.09 -20.40
C GLU A 19 -15.08 25.72 -21.76
N ARG A 20 -14.13 25.74 -22.70
CA ARG A 20 -14.38 26.25 -24.07
C ARG A 20 -15.39 25.39 -24.82
N VAL A 21 -15.26 24.06 -24.73
CA VAL A 21 -16.16 23.11 -25.41
C VAL A 21 -17.58 23.16 -24.81
N SER A 22 -17.68 23.22 -23.48
CA SER A 22 -18.95 23.40 -22.77
C SER A 22 -19.63 24.71 -23.16
N ALA A 23 -18.91 25.83 -23.11
CA ALA A 23 -19.44 27.14 -23.48
C ALA A 23 -19.90 27.22 -24.95
N ALA A 24 -19.12 26.66 -25.88
CA ALA A 24 -19.50 26.57 -27.29
C ALA A 24 -20.80 25.75 -27.46
N SER A 25 -20.88 24.60 -26.79
CA SER A 25 -22.06 23.73 -26.82
C SER A 25 -23.30 24.42 -26.24
N SER A 26 -23.17 25.15 -25.13
CA SER A 26 -24.26 25.92 -24.52
C SER A 26 -24.75 27.08 -25.41
N ILE A 27 -23.85 27.78 -26.11
CA ILE A 27 -24.23 28.84 -27.06
C ILE A 27 -25.04 28.26 -28.22
N VAL A 28 -24.58 27.14 -28.80
CA VAL A 28 -25.30 26.43 -29.87
C VAL A 28 -26.67 25.95 -29.38
N TYR A 29 -26.75 25.36 -28.18
CA TYR A 29 -27.99 24.88 -27.57
C TYR A 29 -29.02 26.01 -27.37
N HIS A 30 -28.62 27.13 -26.77
CA HIS A 30 -29.53 28.25 -26.53
C HIS A 30 -30.03 28.93 -27.82
N LEU A 31 -29.21 28.96 -28.88
CA LEU A 31 -29.66 29.44 -30.20
C LEU A 31 -30.60 28.45 -30.90
N ALA A 32 -30.45 27.14 -30.66
CA ALA A 32 -31.28 26.10 -31.26
C ALA A 32 -32.66 25.91 -30.57
N GLN A 33 -32.86 26.47 -29.37
CA GLN A 33 -34.14 26.39 -28.64
C GLN A 33 -35.18 27.45 -29.05
N VAL A 34 -34.84 28.39 -29.94
CA VAL A 34 -35.80 29.38 -30.43
C VAL A 34 -36.65 28.75 -31.54
N GLU A 35 -37.92 28.45 -31.25
CA GLU A 35 -38.83 27.82 -32.21
C GLU A 35 -39.01 28.62 -33.52
N PRO A 36 -39.21 27.93 -34.66
CA PRO A 36 -39.64 28.59 -35.88
C PRO A 36 -41.08 29.11 -35.71
N VAL A 37 -41.30 30.40 -35.98
CA VAL A 37 -42.63 31.01 -35.91
C VAL A 37 -43.58 30.28 -36.87
N PRO A 38 -44.75 29.77 -36.41
CA PRO A 38 -45.67 29.06 -37.28
C PRO A 38 -46.26 30.00 -38.33
N ALA A 39 -46.29 29.52 -39.59
CA ALA A 39 -46.69 30.32 -40.73
C ALA A 39 -48.11 30.91 -40.57
N ARG A 40 -48.19 32.24 -40.48
CA ARG A 40 -49.39 33.00 -40.82
C ARG A 40 -49.25 33.52 -42.25
N SER A 41 -50.38 33.55 -42.96
CA SER A 41 -50.47 33.83 -44.38
C SER A 41 -50.04 35.25 -44.75
N ASP A 42 -49.45 35.37 -45.93
CA ASP A 42 -49.41 36.57 -46.77
C ASP A 42 -48.66 37.81 -46.25
N ALA A 43 -47.36 37.63 -45.95
CA ALA A 43 -46.37 38.69 -46.03
C ALA A 43 -44.99 38.16 -46.50
N HIS A 44 -44.37 38.89 -47.44
CA HIS A 44 -43.00 38.86 -47.98
C HIS A 44 -42.02 37.72 -47.62
N LEU A 45 -41.34 37.19 -48.66
CA LEU A 45 -40.27 36.18 -48.61
C LEU A 45 -38.89 36.75 -48.20
N GLU A 46 -38.84 37.51 -47.11
CA GLU A 46 -37.59 38.04 -46.53
C GLU A 46 -37.51 37.72 -45.02
N ASP A 47 -36.38 37.98 -44.38
CA ASP A 47 -36.21 38.01 -42.91
C ASP A 47 -36.15 36.72 -42.06
N CYS A 48 -35.80 35.56 -42.63
CA CYS A 48 -35.17 34.49 -41.83
C CYS A 48 -33.76 34.86 -41.29
N SER A 49 -33.20 36.00 -41.72
CA SER A 49 -32.00 36.66 -41.19
C SER A 49 -32.18 37.32 -39.82
N ASN A 50 -33.42 37.45 -39.34
CA ASN A 50 -33.78 38.34 -38.22
C ASN A 50 -33.94 37.66 -36.86
N SER A 51 -33.35 36.48 -36.67
CA SER A 51 -32.88 36.11 -35.32
C SER A 51 -31.74 37.06 -34.94
N THR A 52 -32.09 38.13 -34.23
CA THR A 52 -31.16 39.17 -33.78
C THR A 52 -30.02 38.57 -32.96
N ASP A 53 -30.30 37.53 -32.18
CA ASP A 53 -29.35 36.80 -31.34
C ASP A 53 -28.39 35.93 -32.17
N LEU A 54 -28.86 35.27 -33.23
CA LEU A 54 -28.01 34.53 -34.16
C LEU A 54 -27.10 35.49 -34.96
N ASN A 55 -27.66 36.58 -35.48
CA ASN A 55 -26.94 37.57 -36.28
C ASN A 55 -25.89 38.32 -35.43
N TYR A 56 -26.24 38.68 -34.18
CA TYR A 56 -25.30 39.19 -33.19
C TYR A 56 -24.20 38.19 -32.86
N THR A 57 -24.57 36.93 -32.58
CA THR A 57 -23.60 35.87 -32.24
C THR A 57 -22.62 35.63 -33.37
N LEU A 58 -23.10 35.50 -34.62
CA LEU A 58 -22.25 35.36 -35.81
C LEU A 58 -21.23 36.53 -35.91
N LYS A 59 -21.71 37.78 -35.79
CA LYS A 59 -20.88 39.00 -35.81
C LYS A 59 -19.91 39.12 -34.64
N ARG A 60 -20.19 38.47 -33.51
CA ARG A 60 -19.32 38.45 -32.32
C ARG A 60 -18.28 37.33 -32.39
N LEU A 61 -18.68 36.13 -32.83
CA LEU A 61 -17.76 35.00 -33.03
C LEU A 61 -16.75 35.29 -34.14
N VAL A 62 -17.20 35.82 -35.29
CA VAL A 62 -16.31 36.17 -36.41
C VAL A 62 -15.28 37.25 -36.02
N ARG A 63 -15.65 38.23 -35.17
CA ARG A 63 -14.68 39.17 -34.58
C ARG A 63 -13.71 38.49 -33.61
N GLY A 64 -14.18 37.50 -32.84
CA GLY A 64 -13.35 36.73 -31.91
C GLY A 64 -12.26 35.88 -32.56
N LEU A 65 -12.36 35.59 -33.86
CA LEU A 65 -11.32 34.88 -34.63
C LEU A 65 -9.99 35.66 -34.68
N ALA A 66 -10.06 36.99 -34.65
CA ALA A 66 -8.91 37.90 -34.56
C ALA A 66 -8.67 38.41 -33.13
N SER A 67 -9.02 37.62 -32.12
CA SER A 67 -8.54 37.86 -30.75
C SER A 67 -7.02 37.67 -30.68
N PRO A 68 -6.27 38.51 -29.95
CA PRO A 68 -4.85 38.27 -29.69
C PRO A 68 -4.60 37.01 -28.85
N THR A 69 -5.57 36.57 -28.05
CA THR A 69 -5.41 35.42 -27.15
C THR A 69 -5.63 34.07 -27.88
N PRO A 70 -4.65 33.14 -27.89
CA PRO A 70 -4.75 31.88 -28.64
C PRO A 70 -5.94 30.99 -28.24
N GLY A 71 -6.21 30.86 -26.94
CA GLY A 71 -7.33 30.05 -26.42
C GLY A 71 -8.68 30.55 -26.91
N ALA A 72 -8.86 31.88 -27.00
CA ALA A 72 -10.06 32.49 -27.54
C ALA A 72 -10.22 32.20 -29.03
N ARG A 73 -9.16 32.34 -29.84
CA ARG A 73 -9.23 32.03 -31.29
C ARG A 73 -9.74 30.61 -31.54
N LEU A 74 -9.30 29.63 -30.73
CA LEU A 74 -9.80 28.25 -30.78
C LEU A 74 -11.28 28.14 -30.35
N GLY A 75 -11.67 28.69 -29.20
CA GLY A 75 -13.06 28.63 -28.72
C GLY A 75 -14.06 29.32 -29.64
N PHE A 76 -13.70 30.50 -30.15
CA PHE A 76 -14.48 31.25 -31.14
C PHE A 76 -14.61 30.49 -32.47
N SER A 77 -13.54 29.81 -32.92
CA SER A 77 -13.59 28.98 -34.14
C SER A 77 -14.51 27.76 -33.99
N ILE A 78 -14.42 27.04 -32.87
CA ILE A 78 -15.25 25.86 -32.61
C ILE A 78 -16.74 26.24 -32.56
N ALA A 79 -17.08 27.30 -31.82
CA ALA A 79 -18.45 27.80 -31.73
C ALA A 79 -18.98 28.31 -33.09
N LEU A 80 -18.13 28.98 -33.89
CA LEU A 80 -18.52 29.43 -35.23
C LEU A 80 -18.74 28.25 -36.18
N CYS A 81 -17.85 27.26 -36.18
CA CYS A 81 -17.94 26.07 -37.03
C CYS A 81 -19.24 25.31 -36.79
N GLU A 82 -19.61 25.03 -35.53
CA GLU A 82 -20.90 24.38 -35.22
C GLU A 82 -22.10 25.28 -35.50
N ILE A 83 -22.03 26.61 -35.35
CA ILE A 83 -23.15 27.48 -35.77
C ILE A 83 -23.34 27.45 -37.29
N ILE A 84 -22.26 27.50 -38.08
CA ILE A 84 -22.37 27.33 -39.53
C ILE A 84 -22.97 25.95 -39.84
N ASN A 85 -22.51 24.89 -39.15
CA ASN A 85 -23.01 23.53 -39.32
C ASN A 85 -24.52 23.37 -39.00
N ARG A 86 -24.98 23.91 -37.87
CA ARG A 86 -26.35 23.73 -37.35
C ARG A 86 -27.41 24.58 -38.03
N PHE A 87 -27.05 25.73 -38.62
CA PHE A 87 -28.00 26.65 -39.25
C PHE A 87 -27.84 26.65 -40.78
N PRO A 88 -28.50 25.70 -41.50
CA PRO A 88 -28.36 25.54 -42.96
C PRO A 88 -28.85 26.74 -43.78
N GLN A 89 -29.65 27.64 -43.19
CA GLN A 89 -30.11 28.87 -43.81
C GLN A 89 -29.03 29.97 -43.93
N LEU A 90 -27.86 29.81 -43.31
CA LEU A 90 -26.77 30.78 -43.42
C LEU A 90 -26.04 30.61 -44.76
N SER A 91 -26.10 31.64 -45.61
CA SER A 91 -25.33 31.69 -46.86
C SER A 91 -23.82 31.66 -46.56
N SER A 92 -23.12 30.74 -47.23
CA SER A 92 -21.68 30.57 -47.13
C SER A 92 -20.91 31.78 -47.68
N HIS A 93 -21.41 32.42 -48.74
CA HIS A 93 -20.89 33.71 -49.23
C HIS A 93 -21.06 34.81 -48.18
N TYR A 94 -22.24 34.93 -47.55
CA TYR A 94 -22.46 35.92 -46.49
C TYR A 94 -21.50 35.73 -45.29
N ILE A 95 -21.29 34.48 -44.85
CA ILE A 95 -20.34 34.17 -43.78
C ILE A 95 -18.91 34.55 -44.19
N PHE A 96 -18.51 34.22 -45.42
CA PHE A 96 -17.19 34.55 -45.95
C PHE A 96 -16.98 36.06 -46.08
N ASP A 97 -17.93 36.80 -46.65
CA ASP A 97 -17.89 38.26 -46.77
C ASP A 97 -17.89 38.95 -45.39
N LEU A 98 -18.58 38.37 -44.40
CA LEU A 98 -18.51 38.83 -43.00
C LEU A 98 -17.10 38.62 -42.41
N ILE A 99 -16.45 37.49 -42.67
CA ILE A 99 -15.04 37.23 -42.28
C ILE A 99 -14.09 38.20 -43.00
N LEU A 100 -14.28 38.46 -44.30
CA LEU A 100 -13.51 39.48 -45.03
C LEU A 100 -13.64 40.86 -44.37
N SER A 101 -14.87 41.27 -44.02
CA SER A 101 -15.13 42.57 -43.37
C SER A 101 -14.59 42.69 -41.95
N ALA A 102 -14.44 41.57 -41.22
CA ALA A 102 -14.04 41.55 -39.83
C ALA A 102 -12.53 41.51 -39.61
N THR A 103 -11.76 41.02 -40.60
CA THR A 103 -10.29 41.02 -40.56
C THR A 103 -9.71 41.66 -41.83
N PRO A 104 -9.89 42.98 -42.02
CA PRO A 104 -9.42 43.68 -43.22
C PRO A 104 -7.90 43.87 -43.20
N PHE A 105 -7.25 43.79 -44.36
CA PHE A 105 -5.83 44.15 -44.50
C PHE A 105 -5.70 45.63 -44.91
N GLN A 106 -5.41 46.52 -43.96
CA GLN A 106 -5.31 47.96 -44.20
C GLN A 106 -3.85 48.43 -44.14
N SER A 107 -3.45 49.33 -45.06
CA SER A 107 -2.11 49.93 -45.07
C SER A 107 -1.89 50.79 -43.82
N GLY A 108 -0.87 50.47 -43.01
CA GLY A 108 -0.55 51.20 -41.79
C GLY A 108 -1.12 50.60 -40.49
N MET A 109 -1.67 49.38 -40.53
CA MET A 109 -1.97 48.59 -39.32
C MET A 109 -0.71 48.31 -38.49
N LYS A 110 -0.87 48.07 -37.18
CA LYS A 110 0.26 47.58 -36.37
C LYS A 110 0.57 46.11 -36.73
N PRO A 111 1.85 45.68 -36.69
CA PRO A 111 2.23 44.28 -36.96
C PRO A 111 1.59 43.21 -36.05
N SER A 112 1.01 43.60 -34.90
CA SER A 112 0.17 42.72 -34.07
C SER A 112 -1.26 42.61 -34.62
N GLU A 113 -1.88 43.74 -34.93
CA GLU A 113 -3.25 43.84 -35.46
C GLU A 113 -3.38 43.18 -36.84
N GLU A 114 -2.35 43.30 -37.67
CA GLU A 114 -2.26 42.59 -38.94
C GLU A 114 -2.11 41.06 -38.73
N ARG A 115 -1.25 40.62 -37.80
CA ARG A 115 -1.05 39.20 -37.47
C ARG A 115 -2.32 38.55 -36.93
N ASP A 116 -3.04 39.23 -36.04
CA ASP A 116 -4.33 38.75 -35.52
C ASP A 116 -5.40 38.72 -36.63
N SER A 117 -5.36 39.65 -37.58
CA SER A 117 -6.23 39.64 -38.76
C SER A 117 -5.90 38.50 -39.74
N GLN A 118 -4.61 38.18 -39.93
CA GLN A 118 -4.13 37.04 -40.71
C GLN A 118 -4.57 35.71 -40.07
N PHE A 119 -4.41 35.55 -38.75
CA PHE A 119 -4.97 34.41 -38.02
C PHE A 119 -6.49 34.33 -38.17
N GLY A 120 -7.22 35.44 -37.97
CA GLY A 120 -8.68 35.44 -38.05
C GLY A 120 -9.22 35.13 -39.45
N ARG A 121 -8.54 35.56 -40.53
CA ARG A 121 -8.83 35.14 -41.91
C ARG A 121 -8.66 33.63 -42.06
N LEU A 122 -7.54 33.07 -41.60
CA LEU A 122 -7.22 31.64 -41.70
C LEU A 122 -8.21 30.78 -40.90
N PHE A 123 -8.46 31.12 -39.63
CA PHE A 123 -9.44 30.43 -38.79
C PHE A 123 -10.86 30.55 -39.35
N GLY A 124 -11.24 31.69 -39.91
CA GLY A 124 -12.54 31.87 -40.55
C GLY A 124 -12.72 31.00 -41.80
N ILE A 125 -11.72 30.93 -42.68
CA ILE A 125 -11.70 30.01 -43.82
C ILE A 125 -11.79 28.55 -43.34
N LYS A 126 -11.03 28.19 -42.29
CA LYS A 126 -11.08 26.85 -41.69
C LYS A 126 -12.45 26.51 -41.09
N CYS A 127 -13.18 27.47 -40.51
CA CYS A 127 -14.56 27.25 -40.05
C CYS A 127 -15.51 26.97 -41.23
N ILE A 128 -15.36 27.68 -42.35
CA ILE A 128 -16.15 27.43 -43.57
C ILE A 128 -15.88 26.01 -44.08
N THR A 129 -14.62 25.60 -44.20
CA THR A 129 -14.29 24.26 -44.74
C THR A 129 -14.70 23.14 -43.78
N GLN A 130 -14.38 23.25 -42.49
CA GLN A 130 -14.69 22.20 -41.51
C GLN A 130 -16.19 22.06 -41.18
N SER A 131 -17.00 23.12 -41.39
CA SER A 131 -18.47 23.04 -41.21
C SER A 131 -19.21 22.29 -42.32
N GLY A 132 -18.51 21.83 -43.37
CA GLY A 132 -19.10 21.13 -44.51
C GLY A 132 -20.02 22.00 -45.39
N VAL A 133 -20.09 23.32 -45.16
CA VAL A 133 -21.02 24.23 -45.86
C VAL A 133 -20.81 24.23 -47.38
N LEU A 134 -19.58 23.95 -47.84
CA LEU A 134 -19.19 23.82 -49.24
C LEU A 134 -19.83 22.62 -49.97
N PHE A 135 -20.35 21.63 -49.23
CA PHE A 135 -20.90 20.38 -49.79
C PHE A 135 -22.41 20.23 -49.53
N ARG A 136 -23.07 21.29 -49.04
CA ARG A 136 -24.52 21.31 -48.84
C ARG A 136 -25.27 21.13 -50.17
N LYS A 137 -26.52 20.66 -50.07
CA LYS A 137 -27.51 20.69 -51.15
C LYS A 137 -28.47 21.87 -50.91
N PRO A 138 -28.99 22.52 -51.95
CA PRO A 138 -29.90 23.64 -51.79
C PRO A 138 -31.24 23.17 -51.22
N LEU A 139 -31.87 24.01 -50.39
CA LEU A 139 -33.17 23.70 -49.77
C LEU A 139 -34.35 23.74 -50.77
N THR A 140 -34.14 24.29 -51.96
CA THR A 140 -35.15 24.48 -53.02
C THR A 140 -35.33 23.24 -53.90
N ALA A 141 -36.21 22.33 -53.47
CA ALA A 141 -36.54 21.12 -54.22
C ALA A 141 -37.33 21.40 -55.53
N LYS A 142 -36.63 21.59 -56.66
CA LYS A 142 -37.05 21.23 -58.05
C LYS A 142 -36.00 21.53 -59.13
N GLY A 143 -35.11 20.56 -59.39
CA GLY A 143 -34.58 20.13 -60.72
C GLY A 143 -34.04 21.12 -61.77
N VAL A 144 -33.95 22.42 -61.51
CA VAL A 144 -33.48 23.45 -62.48
C VAL A 144 -32.31 24.28 -61.92
N GLN A 145 -32.11 24.28 -60.60
CA GLN A 145 -31.09 25.12 -59.94
C GLN A 145 -29.73 24.44 -59.74
N ASP A 146 -29.58 23.14 -60.04
CA ASP A 146 -28.36 22.39 -59.73
C ASP A 146 -27.11 23.01 -60.37
N GLN A 147 -27.16 23.43 -61.64
CA GLN A 147 -26.02 24.10 -62.31
C GLN A 147 -25.70 25.48 -61.72
N ALA A 148 -26.71 26.26 -61.31
CA ALA A 148 -26.49 27.57 -60.68
C ALA A 148 -25.78 27.40 -59.32
N HIS A 149 -26.22 26.41 -58.54
CA HIS A 149 -25.64 26.06 -57.25
C HIS A 149 -24.22 25.46 -57.38
N VAL A 150 -23.96 24.61 -58.38
CA VAL A 150 -22.59 24.14 -58.72
C VAL A 150 -21.66 25.33 -59.01
N ASN A 151 -22.14 26.32 -59.76
CA ASN A 151 -21.38 27.53 -60.10
C ASN A 151 -21.15 28.42 -58.86
N GLU A 152 -22.13 28.56 -57.98
CA GLU A 152 -22.00 29.30 -56.72
C GLU A 152 -20.95 28.66 -55.78
N GLN A 153 -21.03 27.34 -55.57
CA GLN A 153 -20.05 26.58 -54.76
C GLN A 153 -18.65 26.62 -55.38
N THR A 154 -18.53 26.45 -56.70
CA THR A 154 -17.25 26.54 -57.43
C THR A 154 -16.65 27.96 -57.35
N THR A 155 -17.49 29.00 -57.36
CA THR A 155 -17.06 30.39 -57.20
C THR A 155 -16.58 30.67 -55.79
N LEU A 156 -17.29 30.18 -54.75
CA LEU A 156 -16.81 30.29 -53.36
C LEU A 156 -15.48 29.57 -53.17
N LEU A 157 -15.33 28.35 -53.69
CA LEU A 157 -14.08 27.59 -53.60
C LEU A 157 -12.91 28.36 -54.23
N LYS A 158 -13.11 28.99 -55.40
CA LYS A 158 -12.08 29.86 -56.02
C LYS A 158 -11.71 31.04 -55.11
N ARG A 159 -12.69 31.78 -54.59
CA ARG A 159 -12.45 32.90 -53.67
C ARG A 159 -11.70 32.47 -52.39
N LEU A 160 -12.02 31.30 -51.84
CA LEU A 160 -11.31 30.73 -50.68
C LEU A 160 -9.86 30.37 -51.01
N LEU A 161 -9.62 29.75 -52.16
CA LEU A 161 -8.28 29.40 -52.64
C LEU A 161 -7.44 30.65 -52.94
N GLU A 162 -8.04 31.68 -53.52
CA GLU A 162 -7.40 32.97 -53.82
C GLU A 162 -6.96 33.70 -52.53
N GLU A 163 -7.84 33.78 -51.52
CA GLU A 163 -7.50 34.34 -50.20
C GLU A 163 -6.46 33.49 -49.44
N LEU A 164 -6.50 32.16 -49.54
CA LEU A 164 -5.47 31.30 -48.95
C LEU A 164 -4.09 31.54 -49.61
N CYS A 165 -4.05 31.68 -50.94
CA CYS A 165 -2.81 32.05 -51.63
C CYS A 165 -2.33 33.46 -51.26
N GLU A 166 -3.23 34.43 -51.11
CA GLU A 166 -2.89 35.80 -50.69
C GLU A 166 -2.39 35.85 -49.24
N LEU A 167 -2.95 35.04 -48.34
CA LEU A 167 -2.46 34.87 -46.98
C LEU A 167 -0.99 34.45 -46.96
N VAL A 168 -0.58 33.46 -47.77
CA VAL A 168 0.82 33.00 -47.77
C VAL A 168 1.76 34.01 -48.44
N ARG A 169 1.31 34.78 -49.43
CA ARG A 169 2.10 35.90 -49.98
C ARG A 169 2.42 36.97 -48.93
N ARG A 170 1.46 37.27 -48.05
CA ARG A 170 1.61 38.27 -46.96
C ARG A 170 2.33 37.71 -45.73
N ALA A 171 2.07 36.44 -45.41
CA ALA A 171 2.57 35.75 -44.24
C ALA A 171 3.12 34.36 -44.63
N PRO A 172 4.35 34.29 -45.20
CA PRO A 172 4.96 33.00 -45.58
C PRO A 172 5.07 32.01 -44.42
N TRP A 173 5.23 32.50 -43.19
CA TRP A 173 5.25 31.70 -41.96
C TRP A 173 3.93 30.98 -41.64
N LEU A 174 2.83 31.29 -42.34
CA LEU A 174 1.57 30.54 -42.29
C LEU A 174 1.48 29.43 -43.35
N SER A 175 2.51 29.18 -44.17
CA SER A 175 2.44 28.23 -45.31
C SER A 175 1.93 26.85 -44.88
N GLU A 176 2.49 26.27 -43.81
CA GLU A 176 2.07 24.97 -43.30
C GLU A 176 0.60 24.99 -42.89
N SER A 177 0.17 26.03 -42.15
CA SER A 177 -1.19 26.10 -41.63
C SER A 177 -2.23 26.31 -42.75
N VAL A 178 -1.88 27.07 -43.78
CA VAL A 178 -2.68 27.20 -45.01
C VAL A 178 -2.70 25.88 -45.80
N GLY A 179 -1.55 25.23 -45.98
CA GLY A 179 -1.43 23.94 -46.65
C GLY A 179 -2.19 22.83 -45.95
N SER A 180 -2.20 22.84 -44.61
CA SER A 180 -2.99 21.94 -43.77
C SER A 180 -4.49 22.11 -44.02
N VAL A 181 -4.99 23.36 -44.06
CA VAL A 181 -6.38 23.64 -44.44
C VAL A 181 -6.67 23.21 -45.88
N LEU A 182 -5.76 23.47 -46.82
CA LEU A 182 -5.97 23.16 -48.23
C LEU A 182 -5.94 21.65 -48.53
N VAL A 183 -5.04 20.90 -47.91
CA VAL A 183 -4.91 19.45 -48.12
C VAL A 183 -5.93 18.70 -47.27
N LEU A 184 -5.95 18.93 -45.95
CA LEU A 184 -6.75 18.13 -45.01
C LEU A 184 -8.21 18.58 -44.89
N ASP A 185 -8.50 19.88 -44.91
CA ASP A 185 -9.88 20.36 -44.74
C ASP A 185 -10.61 20.56 -46.09
N ILE A 186 -9.92 21.04 -47.14
CA ILE A 186 -10.52 21.22 -48.48
C ILE A 186 -10.39 19.94 -49.31
N THR A 187 -9.16 19.56 -49.69
CA THR A 187 -8.94 18.55 -50.73
C THR A 187 -9.46 17.17 -50.30
N THR A 188 -9.22 16.75 -49.06
CA THR A 188 -9.77 15.50 -48.53
C THR A 188 -11.30 15.49 -48.55
N GLN A 189 -11.99 16.58 -48.21
CA GLN A 189 -13.47 16.60 -48.27
C GLN A 189 -14.01 16.47 -49.71
N ILE A 190 -13.37 17.09 -50.71
CA ILE A 190 -13.76 16.92 -52.12
C ILE A 190 -13.55 15.46 -52.57
N LEU A 191 -12.46 14.82 -52.13
CA LEU A 191 -12.14 13.43 -52.43
C LEU A 191 -13.05 12.42 -51.72
N CYS A 192 -13.47 12.70 -50.47
CA CYS A 192 -14.45 11.89 -49.74
C CYS A 192 -15.89 12.05 -50.27
N HIS A 193 -16.18 13.12 -51.01
CA HIS A 193 -17.48 13.39 -51.62
C HIS A 193 -17.40 13.35 -53.16
N SER A 194 -17.08 12.18 -53.71
CA SER A 194 -17.08 11.88 -55.16
C SER A 194 -18.34 12.34 -55.89
N ASP A 195 -19.48 12.21 -55.22
CA ASP A 195 -20.81 12.45 -55.79
C ASP A 195 -21.23 13.93 -55.67
N SER A 196 -20.34 14.80 -55.19
CA SER A 196 -20.61 16.23 -55.02
C SER A 196 -20.45 17.02 -56.31
N ALA A 197 -21.22 18.11 -56.40
CA ALA A 197 -21.10 19.14 -57.43
C ALA A 197 -19.66 19.63 -57.65
N LEU A 198 -18.89 19.81 -56.56
CA LEU A 198 -17.51 20.29 -56.59
C LEU A 198 -16.52 19.24 -57.12
N SER A 199 -16.72 17.95 -56.80
CA SER A 199 -15.87 16.89 -57.35
C SER A 199 -16.13 16.74 -58.86
N GLN A 200 -17.40 16.79 -59.27
CA GLN A 200 -17.81 16.71 -60.68
C GLN A 200 -17.45 17.96 -61.52
N SER A 201 -17.29 19.14 -60.92
CA SER A 201 -16.85 20.37 -61.62
C SER A 201 -15.34 20.41 -61.95
N GLY A 202 -14.61 19.35 -61.60
CA GLY A 202 -13.17 19.26 -61.82
C GLY A 202 -12.36 20.14 -60.88
N ALA A 203 -12.89 20.51 -59.71
CA ALA A 203 -12.21 21.37 -58.73
C ALA A 203 -10.84 20.82 -58.30
N ILE A 204 -10.71 19.50 -58.17
CA ILE A 204 -9.43 18.81 -57.87
C ILE A 204 -8.36 19.15 -58.93
N ASN A 205 -8.73 19.13 -60.21
CA ASN A 205 -7.80 19.49 -61.28
C ASN A 205 -7.44 20.98 -61.21
N GLN A 206 -8.40 21.87 -60.93
CA GLN A 206 -8.13 23.30 -60.76
C GLN A 206 -7.16 23.58 -59.60
N ILE A 207 -7.31 22.88 -58.46
CA ILE A 207 -6.37 22.94 -57.31
C ILE A 207 -4.97 22.44 -57.72
N ALA A 208 -4.89 21.31 -58.42
CA ALA A 208 -3.62 20.74 -58.88
C ALA A 208 -2.91 21.62 -59.93
N GLU A 209 -3.65 22.22 -60.86
CA GLU A 209 -3.09 23.16 -61.86
C GLU A 209 -2.63 24.48 -61.22
N MET A 210 -3.36 24.98 -60.22
CA MET A 210 -3.00 26.20 -59.50
C MET A 210 -1.70 26.03 -58.69
N LEU A 211 -1.51 24.86 -58.05
CA LEU A 211 -0.45 24.63 -57.05
C LEU A 211 0.72 23.78 -57.51
N LEU A 212 0.52 22.81 -58.40
CA LEU A 212 1.58 21.86 -58.81
C LEU A 212 2.20 22.23 -60.16
N LYS A 213 1.40 22.63 -61.16
CA LYS A 213 1.92 22.95 -62.51
C LYS A 213 2.78 24.22 -62.59
N LYS A 214 2.73 25.10 -61.58
CA LYS A 214 3.47 26.38 -61.54
C LYS A 214 4.72 26.36 -60.65
N ALA A 215 5.06 25.21 -60.08
CA ALA A 215 6.15 25.08 -59.11
C ALA A 215 7.48 24.65 -59.77
N GLU A 216 8.58 25.32 -59.41
CA GLU A 216 9.93 24.88 -59.81
C GLU A 216 10.52 23.89 -58.79
N THR A 217 10.22 24.09 -57.51
CA THR A 217 10.51 23.20 -56.38
C THR A 217 9.20 22.76 -55.71
N LEU A 218 9.14 21.53 -55.19
CA LEU A 218 7.98 21.02 -54.45
C LEU A 218 8.16 21.25 -52.94
N THR A 219 7.27 22.04 -52.34
CA THR A 219 7.19 22.22 -50.88
C THR A 219 6.55 21.00 -50.20
N LEU A 220 6.62 20.88 -48.87
CA LEU A 220 5.98 19.76 -48.15
C LEU A 220 4.45 19.79 -48.27
N GLU A 221 3.85 20.97 -48.40
CA GLU A 221 2.41 21.15 -48.59
C GLU A 221 1.99 20.65 -49.99
N GLN A 222 2.76 20.98 -51.03
CA GLN A 222 2.57 20.46 -52.40
C GLN A 222 2.85 18.95 -52.48
N LEU A 223 3.86 18.45 -51.76
CA LEU A 223 4.17 17.03 -51.67
C LEU A 223 3.03 16.26 -50.99
N SER A 224 2.47 16.81 -49.91
CA SER A 224 1.28 16.27 -49.22
C SER A 224 0.07 16.22 -50.15
N LEU A 225 -0.17 17.28 -50.93
CA LEU A 225 -1.22 17.33 -51.94
C LEU A 225 -1.02 16.25 -53.01
N ALA A 226 0.20 16.13 -53.56
CA ALA A 226 0.52 15.13 -54.57
C ALA A 226 0.35 13.69 -54.04
N MET A 227 0.78 13.42 -52.80
CA MET A 227 0.58 12.12 -52.14
C MET A 227 -0.90 11.77 -51.96
N LEU A 228 -1.72 12.71 -51.48
CA LEU A 228 -3.17 12.52 -51.30
C LEU A 228 -3.88 12.24 -52.65
N LEU A 229 -3.50 12.96 -53.71
CA LEU A 229 -4.02 12.75 -55.05
C LEU A 229 -3.59 11.41 -55.67
N GLN A 230 -2.38 10.93 -55.35
CA GLN A 230 -1.93 9.58 -55.73
C GLN A 230 -2.67 8.49 -54.94
N GLN A 231 -2.92 8.68 -53.64
CA GLN A 231 -3.71 7.77 -52.81
C GLN A 231 -5.11 7.54 -53.42
N HIS A 232 -5.77 8.62 -53.88
CA HIS A 232 -7.07 8.55 -54.56
C HIS A 232 -6.99 8.27 -56.07
N SER A 233 -5.84 7.81 -56.60
CA SER A 233 -5.66 7.40 -58.00
C SER A 233 -6.04 8.45 -59.06
N ILE A 234 -5.86 9.75 -58.75
CA ILE A 234 -6.19 10.84 -59.66
C ILE A 234 -5.23 10.86 -60.86
N LYS A 235 -5.80 10.91 -62.07
CA LYS A 235 -5.05 10.88 -63.34
C LYS A 235 -4.50 12.25 -63.71
N LEU A 236 -3.32 12.56 -63.17
CA LEU A 236 -2.48 13.69 -63.57
C LEU A 236 -1.22 13.18 -64.28
N ASP A 237 -0.53 14.06 -65.01
CA ASP A 237 0.79 13.78 -65.56
C ASP A 237 1.86 13.85 -64.45
N TRP A 238 1.96 12.75 -63.71
CA TRP A 238 2.91 12.60 -62.61
C TRP A 238 4.37 12.60 -63.08
N GLU A 239 4.63 12.31 -64.36
CA GLU A 239 5.99 12.23 -64.91
C GLU A 239 6.55 13.63 -65.19
N SER A 240 5.75 14.58 -65.72
CA SER A 240 6.20 15.98 -65.83
C SER A 240 6.27 16.72 -64.48
N ILE A 241 5.41 16.36 -63.52
CA ILE A 241 5.36 17.01 -62.19
C ILE A 241 6.50 16.53 -61.27
N LEU A 242 6.79 15.23 -61.20
CA LEU A 242 7.65 14.66 -60.15
C LEU A 242 9.09 14.33 -60.59
N SER A 243 9.36 14.17 -61.89
CA SER A 243 10.68 13.74 -62.41
C SER A 243 11.85 14.66 -62.02
N LYS A 244 11.59 15.95 -61.80
CA LYS A 244 12.59 16.91 -61.30
C LYS A 244 13.06 16.61 -59.86
N THR A 245 12.25 15.91 -59.07
CA THR A 245 12.49 15.68 -57.64
C THR A 245 12.74 14.19 -57.35
N PHE A 246 11.87 13.30 -57.84
CA PHE A 246 11.89 11.87 -57.54
C PHE A 246 12.24 11.02 -58.77
N PRO A 247 13.09 9.97 -58.63
CA PRO A 247 13.36 9.04 -59.73
C PRO A 247 12.13 8.21 -60.15
N ASN A 248 11.22 7.91 -59.23
CA ASN A 248 9.98 7.17 -59.51
C ASN A 248 8.76 8.09 -59.38
N LYS A 249 7.80 7.95 -60.29
CA LYS A 249 6.54 8.72 -60.30
C LYS A 249 5.61 8.44 -59.11
N HIS A 250 5.74 7.30 -58.43
CA HIS A 250 4.98 7.02 -57.20
C HIS A 250 5.78 7.47 -55.98
N ILE A 251 5.30 8.50 -55.27
CA ILE A 251 6.06 9.17 -54.19
C ILE A 251 6.43 8.17 -53.08
N LEU A 252 5.50 7.28 -52.73
CA LEU A 252 5.71 6.17 -51.80
C LEU A 252 6.25 4.91 -52.51
N SER A 253 7.43 5.02 -53.13
CA SER A 253 8.22 3.87 -53.58
C SER A 253 9.46 3.68 -52.69
N GLU A 254 10.05 2.48 -52.68
CA GLU A 254 11.29 2.23 -51.93
C GLU A 254 12.49 2.97 -52.54
N GLU A 255 12.50 3.18 -53.87
CA GLU A 255 13.51 3.97 -54.58
C GLU A 255 13.50 5.45 -54.18
N ASN A 256 12.31 5.99 -53.87
CA ASN A 256 12.12 7.38 -53.46
C ASN A 256 12.44 7.62 -51.97
N HIS A 257 12.61 6.56 -51.18
CA HIS A 257 12.69 6.58 -49.72
C HIS A 257 13.83 7.47 -49.17
N GLU A 258 15.00 7.48 -49.82
CA GLU A 258 16.14 8.29 -49.37
C GLU A 258 15.92 9.78 -49.62
N LYS A 259 15.35 10.14 -50.78
CA LYS A 259 14.98 11.54 -51.10
C LYS A 259 13.83 12.03 -50.21
N LEU A 260 12.84 11.18 -49.93
CA LEU A 260 11.73 11.49 -49.03
C LEU A 260 12.24 11.77 -47.60
N CYS A 261 13.21 10.98 -47.11
CA CYS A 261 13.87 11.27 -45.84
C CYS A 261 14.59 12.63 -45.87
N ALA A 262 15.37 12.93 -46.91
CA ALA A 262 16.10 14.20 -47.01
C ALA A 262 15.16 15.42 -47.07
N LEU A 263 14.04 15.33 -47.78
CA LEU A 263 13.03 16.39 -47.84
C LEU A 263 12.35 16.65 -46.49
N LEU A 264 12.06 15.60 -45.72
CA LEU A 264 11.52 15.73 -44.35
C LEU A 264 12.56 16.29 -43.36
N VAL A 265 13.84 15.95 -43.55
CA VAL A 265 14.98 16.37 -42.70
C VAL A 265 15.37 17.84 -42.88
N ASN A 266 15.23 18.39 -44.08
CA ASN A 266 15.74 19.73 -44.38
C ASN A 266 14.84 20.87 -43.85
N VAL A 267 13.61 20.59 -43.40
CA VAL A 267 12.64 21.65 -43.04
C VAL A 267 12.82 22.22 -41.63
N ASP A 268 13.07 21.42 -40.58
CA ASP A 268 13.39 21.98 -39.24
C ASP A 268 14.79 22.67 -39.19
N SER A 269 15.42 22.95 -40.34
CA SER A 269 16.61 23.81 -40.50
C SER A 269 16.35 25.14 -41.21
N THR A 270 15.23 25.30 -41.92
CA THR A 270 14.89 26.55 -42.63
C THR A 270 13.39 26.83 -42.53
N THR A 271 13.03 27.86 -41.78
CA THR A 271 11.65 28.39 -41.71
C THR A 271 11.09 28.67 -43.10
N SER A 272 9.96 28.02 -43.43
CA SER A 272 9.37 27.94 -44.77
C SER A 272 9.16 29.30 -45.46
N SER A 273 9.76 29.50 -46.64
CA SER A 273 9.67 30.75 -47.40
C SER A 273 9.85 30.58 -48.93
N GLN A 274 9.08 29.67 -49.56
CA GLN A 274 9.07 29.49 -51.04
C GLN A 274 7.66 29.54 -51.68
N LEU A 275 6.73 30.31 -51.10
CA LEU A 275 5.41 30.60 -51.70
C LEU A 275 5.19 32.10 -52.03
N ALA A 276 6.27 32.88 -52.00
CA ALA A 276 6.32 34.25 -52.51
C ALA A 276 7.28 34.31 -53.72
N PRO A 277 6.98 35.11 -54.77
CA PRO A 277 7.87 35.27 -55.92
C PRO A 277 9.13 36.08 -55.55
N SER A 278 10.27 35.71 -56.12
CA SER A 278 11.58 36.30 -55.80
C SER A 278 11.65 37.80 -56.13
N GLY A 279 11.68 38.64 -55.10
CA GLY A 279 12.09 40.04 -55.16
C GLY A 279 13.52 40.21 -54.65
N SER A 280 14.32 41.05 -55.31
CA SER A 280 15.69 41.37 -54.91
C SER A 280 15.74 42.54 -53.91
N ASN A 281 16.72 42.48 -53.00
CA ASN A 281 17.06 43.49 -51.98
C ASN A 281 16.06 43.54 -50.80
N ASP A 282 16.44 43.92 -49.58
CA ASP A 282 17.72 44.45 -49.07
C ASP A 282 18.28 43.61 -47.91
N ALA A 283 19.55 43.85 -47.57
CA ALA A 283 20.18 43.31 -46.37
C ALA A 283 20.18 44.34 -45.24
N ASP A 284 19.48 44.07 -44.13
CA ASP A 284 19.92 44.54 -42.81
C ASP A 284 19.37 43.69 -41.66
N GLY A 285 20.13 43.55 -40.58
CA GLY A 285 19.90 42.56 -39.53
C GLY A 285 19.07 43.05 -38.34
N LYS A 286 17.77 42.73 -38.29
CA LYS A 286 16.95 42.79 -37.06
C LYS A 286 16.08 41.55 -36.86
N THR A 287 16.54 40.67 -35.97
CA THR A 287 15.83 39.46 -35.56
C THR A 287 14.59 39.77 -34.72
N SER A 288 13.41 39.57 -35.30
CA SER A 288 12.11 39.74 -34.63
C SER A 288 11.85 38.63 -33.60
N SER A 289 11.94 38.95 -32.30
CA SER A 289 11.83 38.02 -31.17
C SER A 289 10.38 37.58 -30.82
N TYR A 290 9.55 37.25 -31.81
CA TYR A 290 8.10 37.08 -31.64
C TYR A 290 7.57 35.65 -31.95
N ALA A 291 8.40 34.62 -31.78
CA ALA A 291 8.12 33.24 -32.18
C ALA A 291 7.85 32.27 -31.00
N THR A 292 7.13 32.71 -29.96
CA THR A 292 6.89 31.92 -28.72
C THR A 292 5.53 31.23 -28.62
N ASP A 293 4.51 31.70 -29.36
CA ASP A 293 3.09 31.46 -29.00
C ASP A 293 2.37 30.42 -29.89
N LEU A 294 3.10 29.66 -30.71
CA LEU A 294 2.54 28.54 -31.48
C LEU A 294 3.07 27.22 -30.90
N PRO A 295 2.20 26.25 -30.53
CA PRO A 295 2.65 24.96 -30.03
C PRO A 295 3.37 24.20 -31.14
N VAL A 296 4.66 23.91 -30.93
CA VAL A 296 5.52 23.28 -31.94
C VAL A 296 5.06 21.83 -32.17
N CYS A 297 4.37 21.62 -33.29
CA CYS A 297 3.79 20.34 -33.69
C CYS A 297 4.50 19.82 -34.95
N PRO A 298 4.65 18.50 -35.11
CA PRO A 298 5.29 17.92 -36.28
C PRO A 298 4.42 18.12 -37.54
N HIS A 299 5.08 18.38 -38.68
CA HIS A 299 4.43 18.80 -39.92
C HIS A 299 3.32 17.85 -40.36
N PHE A 300 2.16 18.40 -40.79
CA PHE A 300 0.95 17.61 -41.06
C PHE A 300 1.12 16.50 -42.12
N ILE A 301 2.15 16.59 -42.98
CA ILE A 301 2.55 15.54 -43.94
C ILE A 301 2.67 14.15 -43.30
N HIS A 302 3.07 14.05 -42.03
CA HIS A 302 3.16 12.75 -41.35
C HIS A 302 1.82 12.00 -41.30
N ARG A 303 0.70 12.72 -41.19
CA ARG A 303 -0.66 12.12 -41.27
C ARG A 303 -0.96 11.62 -42.69
N VAL A 304 -0.54 12.36 -43.71
CA VAL A 304 -0.74 12.00 -45.13
C VAL A 304 0.17 10.83 -45.54
N ILE A 305 1.40 10.74 -45.01
CA ILE A 305 2.27 9.56 -45.18
C ILE A 305 1.61 8.31 -44.61
N ILE A 306 1.03 8.40 -43.40
CA ILE A 306 0.34 7.27 -42.77
C ILE A 306 -0.90 6.85 -43.59
N SER A 307 -1.74 7.80 -44.03
CA SER A 307 -2.92 7.44 -44.85
C SER A 307 -2.55 6.86 -46.22
N ALA A 308 -1.63 7.50 -46.94
CA ALA A 308 -1.24 7.09 -48.29
C ALA A 308 -0.46 5.76 -48.30
N SER A 309 0.21 5.39 -47.20
CA SER A 309 0.91 4.10 -47.09
C SER A 309 -0.01 2.88 -47.25
N GLN A 310 -1.29 3.00 -46.87
CA GLN A 310 -2.27 1.92 -47.06
C GLN A 310 -2.58 1.63 -48.53
N SER A 311 -2.32 2.58 -49.43
CA SER A 311 -2.54 2.45 -50.88
C SER A 311 -1.25 2.17 -51.67
N ALA A 312 -0.10 2.00 -50.98
CA ALA A 312 1.22 1.83 -51.58
C ALA A 312 1.82 0.43 -51.28
N PRO A 313 1.33 -0.64 -51.94
CA PRO A 313 1.83 -2.00 -51.70
C PRO A 313 3.34 -2.10 -52.04
N GLY A 314 4.14 -2.39 -51.01
CA GLY A 314 5.61 -2.43 -51.08
C GLY A 314 6.31 -1.29 -50.32
N PHE A 315 5.60 -0.24 -49.90
CA PHE A 315 6.21 0.82 -49.09
C PHE A 315 6.33 0.41 -47.61
N ASN A 316 7.55 0.21 -47.12
CA ASN A 316 7.78 -0.11 -45.71
C ASN A 316 7.79 1.18 -44.85
N LEU A 317 6.68 1.40 -44.13
CA LEU A 317 6.47 2.55 -43.25
C LEU A 317 7.43 2.58 -42.04
N SER A 318 7.66 1.42 -41.40
CA SER A 318 8.58 1.26 -40.27
C SER A 318 10.01 1.66 -40.65
N LYS A 319 10.48 1.26 -41.83
CA LYS A 319 11.81 1.60 -42.36
C LYS A 319 12.01 3.11 -42.51
N LEU A 320 10.96 3.85 -42.89
CA LEU A 320 11.01 5.32 -43.03
C LEU A 320 11.17 5.98 -41.66
N TYR A 321 10.23 5.70 -40.75
CA TYR A 321 10.23 6.32 -39.43
C TYR A 321 11.41 5.88 -38.58
N ASN A 322 11.87 4.63 -38.70
CA ASN A 322 13.07 4.18 -38.01
C ASN A 322 14.31 4.93 -38.48
N ARG A 323 14.45 5.21 -39.78
CA ARG A 323 15.55 6.03 -40.31
C ARG A 323 15.45 7.49 -39.84
N LEU A 324 14.26 8.07 -39.78
CA LEU A 324 14.03 9.44 -39.28
C LEU A 324 14.27 9.57 -37.77
N PHE A 325 13.81 8.60 -36.98
CA PHE A 325 14.03 8.54 -35.54
C PHE A 325 15.51 8.37 -35.19
N GLU A 326 16.21 7.43 -35.84
CA GLU A 326 17.65 7.21 -35.63
C GLU A 326 18.51 8.39 -36.09
N ARG A 327 18.33 8.88 -37.33
CA ARG A 327 19.27 9.84 -37.94
C ARG A 327 18.90 11.31 -37.75
N TYR A 328 17.71 11.61 -37.23
CA TYR A 328 17.24 13.00 -37.12
C TYR A 328 16.59 13.31 -35.77
N TYR A 329 15.40 12.79 -35.48
CA TYR A 329 14.61 13.25 -34.33
C TYR A 329 15.26 12.89 -32.98
N PHE A 330 15.79 11.67 -32.84
CA PHE A 330 16.46 11.21 -31.61
C PHE A 330 17.98 11.10 -31.72
N ALA A 331 18.57 11.58 -32.82
CA ALA A 331 20.02 11.59 -33.01
C ALA A 331 20.75 12.29 -31.83
N GLU A 332 22.00 11.92 -31.60
CA GLU A 332 22.84 12.45 -30.51
C GLU A 332 22.89 13.98 -30.48
N LYS A 333 23.05 14.61 -31.66
CA LYS A 333 23.10 16.08 -31.85
C LYS A 333 21.72 16.71 -32.10
N SER A 334 20.63 16.00 -31.82
CA SER A 334 19.26 16.50 -31.95
C SER A 334 18.89 17.45 -30.80
N SER A 335 18.21 18.55 -31.12
CA SER A 335 17.77 19.54 -30.14
C SER A 335 16.57 19.04 -29.32
N PRO A 336 16.30 19.60 -28.12
CA PRO A 336 15.12 19.25 -27.34
C PRO A 336 13.80 19.40 -28.12
N SER A 337 13.69 20.40 -29.01
CA SER A 337 12.50 20.58 -29.88
C SER A 337 12.36 19.47 -30.92
N ARG A 338 13.46 19.02 -31.56
CA ARG A 338 13.40 17.89 -32.51
C ARG A 338 13.08 16.57 -31.80
N ARG A 339 13.60 16.37 -30.57
CA ARG A 339 13.25 15.22 -29.72
C ARG A 339 11.78 15.25 -29.29
N SER A 340 11.21 16.42 -28.98
CA SER A 340 9.77 16.54 -28.68
C SER A 340 8.90 16.27 -29.91
N HIS A 341 9.29 16.73 -31.11
CA HIS A 341 8.65 16.36 -32.37
C HIS A 341 8.69 14.84 -32.59
N GLY A 342 9.83 14.19 -32.35
CA GLY A 342 9.99 12.74 -32.41
C GLY A 342 8.97 12.00 -31.53
N PHE A 343 8.83 12.42 -30.26
CA PHE A 343 7.84 11.84 -29.34
C PHE A 343 6.39 12.11 -29.78
N LEU A 344 6.07 13.29 -30.34
CA LEU A 344 4.75 13.58 -30.91
C LEU A 344 4.44 12.69 -32.13
N ILE A 345 5.40 12.50 -33.03
CA ILE A 345 5.27 11.62 -34.21
C ILE A 345 5.07 10.17 -33.75
N LEU A 346 5.87 9.68 -32.82
CA LEU A 346 5.73 8.33 -32.24
C LEU A 346 4.34 8.14 -31.62
N ASN A 347 3.87 9.08 -30.81
CA ASN A 347 2.53 9.03 -30.23
C ASN A 347 1.42 8.99 -31.29
N ASN A 348 1.56 9.74 -32.39
CA ASN A 348 0.62 9.70 -33.51
C ASN A 348 0.66 8.35 -34.27
N LEU A 349 1.83 7.72 -34.42
CA LEU A 349 1.98 6.40 -35.03
C LEU A 349 1.34 5.30 -34.17
N LEU A 350 1.63 5.29 -32.87
CA LEU A 350 1.09 4.31 -31.92
C LEU A 350 -0.44 4.36 -31.84
N LYS A 351 -1.01 5.58 -31.81
CA LYS A 351 -2.46 5.82 -31.78
C LYS A 351 -3.16 5.67 -33.13
N SER A 352 -2.42 5.42 -34.22
CA SER A 352 -3.02 5.22 -35.52
C SER A 352 -3.78 3.88 -35.59
N GLU A 353 -5.06 3.93 -35.96
CA GLU A 353 -5.84 2.74 -36.33
C GLU A 353 -5.46 2.21 -37.73
N LEU A 354 -4.78 3.03 -38.54
CA LEU A 354 -4.38 2.69 -39.91
C LEU A 354 -3.15 1.76 -39.97
N ILE A 355 -2.49 1.54 -38.82
CA ILE A 355 -1.27 0.74 -38.67
C ILE A 355 -1.62 -0.54 -37.90
N PRO A 356 -1.31 -1.75 -38.43
CA PRO A 356 -1.50 -3.01 -37.71
C PRO A 356 -0.77 -3.02 -36.37
N ASP A 357 -1.43 -3.50 -35.30
CA ASP A 357 -0.85 -3.50 -33.96
C ASP A 357 0.48 -4.29 -33.89
N GLU A 358 0.64 -5.34 -34.71
CA GLU A 358 1.89 -6.12 -34.85
C GLU A 358 3.11 -5.28 -35.29
N GLN A 359 2.91 -4.21 -36.08
CA GLN A 359 3.98 -3.33 -36.56
C GLN A 359 4.31 -2.22 -35.56
N LYS A 360 3.45 -1.94 -34.58
CA LYS A 360 3.62 -0.81 -33.66
C LYS A 360 4.89 -0.87 -32.79
N PRO A 361 5.37 -2.05 -32.34
CA PRO A 361 6.68 -2.15 -31.69
C PRO A 361 7.86 -1.76 -32.60
N GLU A 362 7.77 -1.93 -33.93
CA GLU A 362 8.91 -1.69 -34.83
C GLU A 362 9.41 -0.23 -34.81
N PHE A 363 8.50 0.72 -34.53
CA PHE A 363 8.79 2.16 -34.41
C PHE A 363 9.60 2.53 -33.16
N LEU A 364 9.74 1.63 -32.20
CA LEU A 364 10.71 1.81 -31.12
C LEU A 364 12.10 1.47 -31.66
N THR A 365 12.98 2.45 -31.68
CA THR A 365 14.36 2.36 -32.20
C THR A 365 15.39 2.50 -31.07
N VAL A 366 16.68 2.29 -31.36
CA VAL A 366 17.78 2.40 -30.37
C VAL A 366 17.81 3.81 -29.77
N ASN A 367 17.98 4.84 -30.61
CA ASN A 367 18.04 6.22 -30.17
C ASN A 367 16.71 6.71 -29.57
N CYS A 368 15.57 6.19 -30.04
CA CYS A 368 14.26 6.46 -29.45
C CYS A 368 14.14 5.92 -28.02
N VAL A 369 14.47 4.64 -27.80
CA VAL A 369 14.38 3.99 -26.48
C VAL A 369 15.43 4.56 -25.52
N HIS A 370 16.65 4.84 -25.99
CA HIS A 370 17.67 5.53 -25.21
C HIS A 370 17.21 6.94 -24.81
N THR A 371 16.65 7.73 -25.73
CA THR A 371 16.12 9.06 -25.37
C THR A 371 14.94 8.96 -24.40
N LEU A 372 14.05 7.95 -24.55
CA LEU A 372 12.94 7.71 -23.62
C LEU A 372 13.46 7.37 -22.21
N GLN A 373 14.39 6.41 -22.11
CA GLN A 373 15.07 6.01 -20.86
C GLN A 373 15.72 7.21 -20.17
N VAL A 374 16.51 7.98 -20.92
CA VAL A 374 17.20 9.18 -20.42
C VAL A 374 16.22 10.27 -19.96
N GLN A 375 15.12 10.52 -20.67
CA GLN A 375 14.18 11.58 -20.29
C GLN A 375 13.21 11.18 -19.17
N LEU A 376 13.00 9.87 -18.93
CA LEU A 376 12.25 9.38 -17.77
C LEU A 376 13.05 9.41 -16.46
N ALA A 377 14.38 9.21 -16.53
CA ALA A 377 15.24 8.98 -15.37
C ALA A 377 15.25 10.06 -14.27
N ALA A 378 14.82 11.28 -14.55
CA ALA A 378 14.61 12.32 -13.55
C ALA A 378 13.54 13.34 -13.99
N ASN A 379 12.87 13.97 -13.03
CA ASN A 379 11.66 14.79 -13.23
C ASN A 379 11.96 16.22 -13.69
N ASP A 380 13.20 16.69 -13.50
CA ASP A 380 13.75 17.98 -13.92
C ASP A 380 13.96 18.09 -15.44
N ARG A 381 14.07 16.94 -16.12
CA ARG A 381 14.47 16.87 -17.53
C ARG A 381 13.40 17.49 -18.43
N LEU A 382 13.84 18.37 -19.33
CA LEU A 382 12.97 19.20 -20.19
C LEU A 382 11.87 18.42 -20.95
N LEU A 383 12.11 17.15 -21.30
CA LEU A 383 11.15 16.31 -22.02
C LEU A 383 10.51 15.22 -21.15
N HIS A 384 10.68 15.24 -19.82
CA HIS A 384 10.14 14.23 -18.92
C HIS A 384 8.62 14.02 -19.13
N LYS A 385 7.83 15.10 -19.16
CA LYS A 385 6.37 15.04 -19.40
C LYS A 385 6.02 14.43 -20.78
N MET A 386 6.88 14.61 -21.79
CA MET A 386 6.71 14.01 -23.12
C MET A 386 7.06 12.53 -23.12
N ALA A 387 8.14 12.14 -22.44
CA ALA A 387 8.57 10.76 -22.26
C ALA A 387 7.55 9.96 -21.43
N GLN A 388 7.05 10.55 -20.34
CA GLN A 388 5.95 10.02 -19.53
C GLN A 388 4.66 9.86 -20.35
N SER A 389 4.34 10.81 -21.24
CA SER A 389 3.21 10.67 -22.17
C SER A 389 3.40 9.49 -23.12
N VAL A 390 4.59 9.28 -23.69
CA VAL A 390 4.88 8.09 -24.52
C VAL A 390 4.73 6.79 -23.72
N ALA A 391 5.30 6.72 -22.52
CA ALA A 391 5.18 5.56 -21.64
C ALA A 391 3.72 5.25 -21.28
N ALA A 392 2.93 6.27 -20.95
CA ALA A 392 1.50 6.15 -20.67
C ALA A 392 0.69 5.71 -21.91
N ASN A 393 1.00 6.25 -23.10
CA ASN A 393 0.32 5.89 -24.34
C ASN A 393 0.62 4.44 -24.79
N LEU A 394 1.84 3.94 -24.55
CA LEU A 394 2.18 2.53 -24.78
C LEU A 394 1.33 1.58 -23.91
N VAL A 395 1.12 1.97 -22.64
CA VAL A 395 0.31 1.19 -21.69
C VAL A 395 -1.19 1.32 -21.99
N SER A 396 -1.70 2.52 -22.28
CA SER A 396 -3.12 2.73 -22.59
C SER A 396 -3.54 1.98 -23.86
N LEU A 397 -2.68 1.95 -24.88
CA LEU A 397 -2.92 1.20 -26.12
C LEU A 397 -3.03 -0.32 -25.89
N VAL A 398 -2.33 -0.87 -24.87
CA VAL A 398 -2.51 -2.27 -24.46
C VAL A 398 -3.86 -2.45 -23.76
N ASP A 399 -4.19 -1.57 -22.81
CA ASP A 399 -5.43 -1.64 -22.02
C ASP A 399 -6.69 -1.48 -22.90
N GLU A 400 -6.68 -0.56 -23.87
CA GLU A 400 -7.75 -0.33 -24.86
C GLU A 400 -8.06 -1.57 -25.72
N LYS A 401 -7.08 -2.46 -25.93
CA LYS A 401 -7.22 -3.67 -26.76
C LYS A 401 -7.56 -4.93 -25.94
N GLY A 402 -7.58 -4.84 -24.60
CA GLY A 402 -7.91 -5.94 -23.70
C GLY A 402 -7.12 -7.22 -23.99
N ALA A 403 -7.82 -8.34 -24.21
CA ALA A 403 -7.17 -9.63 -24.50
C ALA A 403 -6.26 -9.62 -25.74
N LYS A 404 -6.54 -8.78 -26.75
CA LYS A 404 -5.65 -8.61 -27.92
C LYS A 404 -4.40 -7.77 -27.59
N GLY A 405 -4.48 -6.94 -26.55
CA GLY A 405 -3.37 -6.15 -26.03
C GLY A 405 -2.21 -7.00 -25.50
N SER A 406 -2.46 -8.25 -25.10
CA SER A 406 -1.42 -9.16 -24.58
C SER A 406 -0.26 -9.39 -25.56
N ALA A 407 -0.57 -9.68 -26.82
CA ALA A 407 0.45 -9.88 -27.87
C ALA A 407 1.23 -8.58 -28.15
N LEU A 408 0.55 -7.43 -28.10
CA LEU A 408 1.14 -6.11 -28.27
C LEU A 408 2.05 -5.73 -27.08
N ALA A 409 1.64 -6.06 -25.85
CA ALA A 409 2.43 -5.88 -24.64
C ALA A 409 3.73 -6.70 -24.70
N LYS A 410 3.65 -7.95 -25.18
CA LYS A 410 4.83 -8.75 -25.48
C LYS A 410 5.71 -8.12 -26.56
N GLY A 411 5.11 -7.65 -27.66
CA GLY A 411 5.83 -6.96 -28.73
C GLY A 411 6.65 -5.76 -28.21
N PHE A 412 6.02 -4.88 -27.43
CA PHE A 412 6.72 -3.75 -26.81
C PHE A 412 7.78 -4.19 -25.78
N ALA A 413 7.49 -5.14 -24.89
CA ALA A 413 8.45 -5.62 -23.89
C ALA A 413 9.68 -6.29 -24.53
N SER A 414 9.49 -7.18 -25.51
CA SER A 414 10.56 -7.80 -26.32
C SER A 414 11.39 -6.75 -27.04
N ARG A 415 10.75 -5.72 -27.61
CA ARG A 415 11.46 -4.65 -28.31
C ARG A 415 12.26 -3.75 -27.38
N ILE A 416 11.69 -3.32 -26.25
CA ILE A 416 12.39 -2.51 -25.24
C ILE A 416 13.59 -3.30 -24.68
N ARG A 417 13.39 -4.57 -24.28
CA ARG A 417 14.45 -5.46 -23.77
C ARG A 417 15.61 -5.62 -24.77
N ALA A 418 15.32 -5.74 -26.06
CA ALA A 418 16.33 -5.91 -27.11
C ALA A 418 17.11 -4.62 -27.45
N LEU A 419 16.66 -3.46 -26.98
CA LEU A 419 17.27 -2.15 -27.24
C LEU A 419 17.91 -1.53 -25.98
N SER A 420 17.32 -1.80 -24.81
CA SER A 420 17.83 -1.43 -23.49
C SER A 420 17.45 -2.51 -22.46
N PRO A 421 18.35 -3.49 -22.21
CA PRO A 421 18.08 -4.60 -21.29
C PRO A 421 17.78 -4.17 -19.84
N ASN A 422 18.24 -2.98 -19.43
CA ASN A 422 18.10 -2.45 -18.06
C ASN A 422 17.17 -1.22 -17.96
N PHE A 423 16.23 -1.08 -18.90
CA PHE A 423 15.35 0.09 -19.04
C PHE A 423 14.68 0.50 -17.72
N ASP A 424 13.99 -0.40 -17.03
CA ASP A 424 13.18 -0.04 -15.84
C ASP A 424 14.04 0.45 -14.66
N HIS A 425 15.27 -0.06 -14.50
CA HIS A 425 16.19 0.38 -13.46
C HIS A 425 16.78 1.76 -13.80
N SER A 426 17.34 1.89 -15.01
CA SER A 426 18.05 3.10 -15.47
C SER A 426 17.15 4.30 -15.81
N SER A 427 15.86 4.06 -16.08
CA SER A 427 14.84 5.11 -16.22
C SER A 427 14.09 5.40 -14.92
N HIS A 428 14.34 4.63 -13.85
CA HIS A 428 13.53 4.55 -12.63
C HIS A 428 12.02 4.35 -12.85
N HIS A 429 11.60 3.99 -14.07
CA HIS A 429 10.19 3.88 -14.46
C HIS A 429 9.85 2.41 -14.74
N LYS A 430 8.85 1.89 -14.02
CA LYS A 430 8.43 0.47 -14.03
C LYS A 430 7.65 0.09 -15.32
N LEU A 431 8.13 0.48 -16.51
CA LEU A 431 7.44 0.36 -17.81
C LEU A 431 7.37 -1.10 -18.29
N THR A 432 8.50 -1.78 -18.37
CA THR A 432 8.58 -3.19 -18.79
C THR A 432 7.80 -4.05 -17.81
N ARG A 433 7.91 -3.78 -16.50
CA ARG A 433 7.09 -4.41 -15.46
C ARG A 433 5.59 -4.15 -15.68
N SER A 434 5.19 -2.95 -16.10
CA SER A 434 3.79 -2.60 -16.39
C SER A 434 3.23 -3.22 -17.68
N LEU A 435 4.10 -3.55 -18.65
CA LEU A 435 3.72 -4.30 -19.85
C LEU A 435 3.61 -5.80 -19.56
N VAL A 436 4.57 -6.37 -18.81
CA VAL A 436 4.57 -7.80 -18.42
C VAL A 436 3.37 -8.15 -17.53
N SER A 437 2.85 -7.23 -16.70
CA SER A 437 1.65 -7.49 -15.88
C SER A 437 0.35 -7.61 -16.69
N ARG A 438 0.37 -7.18 -17.96
CA ARG A 438 -0.78 -7.21 -18.89
C ARG A 438 -0.73 -8.38 -19.87
N MET A 439 0.31 -9.22 -19.80
CA MET A 439 0.40 -10.43 -20.61
C MET A 439 -0.51 -11.54 -20.05
N LEU A 440 -1.26 -12.19 -20.93
CA LEU A 440 -1.93 -13.45 -20.67
C LEU A 440 -0.90 -14.60 -20.67
N SER A 441 -1.31 -15.76 -20.14
CA SER A 441 -0.41 -16.91 -19.91
C SER A 441 0.38 -17.36 -21.13
N SER A 442 -0.21 -17.38 -22.33
CA SER A 442 0.47 -17.78 -23.57
C SER A 442 1.63 -16.83 -23.92
N GLU A 443 1.43 -15.52 -23.80
CA GLU A 443 2.44 -14.52 -24.13
C GLU A 443 3.48 -14.40 -23.03
N LEU A 444 3.08 -14.54 -21.75
CA LEU A 444 3.97 -14.55 -20.60
C LEU A 444 4.88 -15.79 -20.60
N GLU A 445 4.36 -16.95 -21.00
CA GLU A 445 5.17 -18.14 -21.22
C GLU A 445 6.18 -17.90 -22.35
N LEU A 446 5.75 -17.39 -23.51
CA LEU A 446 6.65 -17.09 -24.64
C LEU A 446 7.76 -16.08 -24.25
N TRP A 447 7.40 -15.04 -23.48
CA TRP A 447 8.34 -14.09 -22.87
C TRP A 447 9.35 -14.77 -21.94
N THR A 448 8.90 -15.72 -21.12
CA THR A 448 9.78 -16.51 -20.23
C THR A 448 10.80 -17.33 -21.03
N LYS A 449 10.40 -17.98 -22.14
CA LYS A 449 11.32 -18.74 -23.01
C LYS A 449 12.37 -17.81 -23.62
N GLU A 450 11.93 -16.64 -24.09
CA GLU A 450 12.78 -15.62 -24.70
C GLU A 450 13.87 -15.06 -23.76
N ILE A 451 13.52 -14.76 -22.50
CA ILE A 451 14.50 -14.35 -21.47
C ILE A 451 15.49 -15.49 -21.19
N ILE A 452 15.00 -16.73 -21.01
CA ILE A 452 15.86 -17.90 -20.73
C ILE A 452 16.85 -18.15 -21.89
N THR A 453 16.43 -17.97 -23.14
CA THR A 453 17.30 -18.07 -24.31
C THR A 453 18.38 -16.96 -24.31
N SER A 454 18.02 -15.69 -24.11
CA SER A 454 19.02 -14.62 -24.04
C SER A 454 19.98 -14.75 -22.84
N PHE A 455 19.53 -15.31 -21.72
CA PHE A 455 20.40 -15.62 -20.57
C PHE A 455 21.41 -16.74 -20.90
N GLN A 456 20.99 -17.77 -21.64
CA GLN A 456 21.86 -18.84 -22.14
C GLN A 456 22.93 -18.30 -23.10
N GLU A 457 22.49 -17.54 -24.10
CA GLU A 457 23.34 -16.91 -25.12
C GLU A 457 24.40 -15.99 -24.47
N GLY A 458 23.99 -15.20 -23.47
CA GLY A 458 24.91 -14.38 -22.66
C GLY A 458 25.54 -13.19 -23.40
N SER A 459 25.29 -13.05 -24.70
CA SER A 459 25.66 -11.90 -25.51
C SER A 459 24.43 -11.02 -25.81
N PRO A 460 24.49 -9.70 -25.58
CA PRO A 460 23.41 -8.80 -25.96
C PRO A 460 23.46 -8.53 -27.48
N THR A 461 22.30 -8.55 -28.14
CA THR A 461 22.15 -8.44 -29.60
C THR A 461 22.57 -7.11 -30.21
N TRP A 462 22.86 -6.10 -29.39
CA TRP A 462 23.29 -4.76 -29.79
C TRP A 462 24.80 -4.60 -30.06
N SER A 463 25.57 -5.70 -30.11
CA SER A 463 27.03 -5.69 -30.30
C SER A 463 27.53 -5.21 -31.68
N GLY A 464 26.70 -4.50 -32.44
CA GLY A 464 27.04 -3.84 -33.70
C GLY A 464 27.46 -2.38 -33.52
N ALA A 465 28.76 -2.17 -33.28
CA ALA A 465 29.47 -0.90 -33.55
C ALA A 465 29.09 0.35 -32.72
N GLN A 466 28.79 0.24 -31.41
CA GLN A 466 28.58 1.42 -30.56
C GLN A 466 28.99 1.26 -29.08
N VAL A 467 30.17 0.67 -28.79
CA VAL A 467 30.66 0.45 -27.41
C VAL A 467 32.11 0.97 -27.18
N ASP A 468 32.61 1.87 -28.03
CA ASP A 468 34.00 2.38 -27.97
C ASP A 468 34.15 3.73 -27.24
N LEU A 469 33.13 4.22 -26.51
CA LEU A 469 33.10 5.59 -25.96
C LEU A 469 32.58 5.77 -24.52
N LEU A 470 32.12 4.72 -23.82
CA LEU A 470 31.54 4.84 -22.47
C LEU A 470 31.85 3.64 -21.56
N THR A 471 33.13 3.42 -21.25
CA THR A 471 33.66 2.98 -19.92
C THR A 471 35.19 2.79 -20.01
N GLU A 472 35.96 3.88 -19.92
CA GLU A 472 37.34 3.81 -19.43
C GLU A 472 37.34 4.28 -17.98
N GLY A 473 37.41 3.34 -17.02
CA GLY A 473 37.48 3.64 -15.59
C GLY A 473 36.29 3.14 -14.76
N GLU A 474 36.17 1.82 -14.58
CA GLU A 474 35.65 1.16 -13.38
C GLU A 474 36.08 -0.32 -13.40
N GLU A 475 36.31 -0.94 -12.23
CA GLU A 475 36.94 -2.26 -12.15
C GLU A 475 35.94 -3.44 -12.16
N SER A 476 36.35 -4.54 -12.81
CA SER A 476 36.01 -5.92 -12.44
C SER A 476 34.54 -6.39 -12.56
N GLN A 477 33.93 -6.29 -13.74
CA GLN A 477 32.86 -7.23 -14.16
C GLN A 477 32.80 -7.37 -15.69
N SER A 478 32.54 -8.57 -16.23
CA SER A 478 32.43 -8.73 -17.68
C SER A 478 31.04 -8.32 -18.20
N PRO A 479 30.94 -7.74 -19.42
CA PRO A 479 29.67 -7.22 -19.93
C PRO A 479 28.59 -8.31 -20.15
N SER A 480 28.99 -9.57 -20.32
CA SER A 480 28.09 -10.72 -20.40
C SER A 480 27.54 -11.15 -19.04
N GLU A 481 28.29 -10.99 -17.95
CA GLU A 481 27.80 -11.23 -16.58
C GLU A 481 26.77 -10.17 -16.17
N SER A 482 27.08 -8.89 -16.42
CA SER A 482 26.14 -7.79 -16.17
C SER A 482 24.82 -8.01 -16.92
N PHE A 483 24.88 -8.28 -18.23
CA PHE A 483 23.69 -8.61 -19.04
C PHE A 483 22.92 -9.84 -18.52
N ARG A 484 23.61 -10.91 -18.10
CA ARG A 484 22.97 -12.09 -17.48
C ARG A 484 22.28 -11.72 -16.16
N GLY A 485 22.86 -10.84 -15.35
CA GLY A 485 22.22 -10.28 -14.15
C GLY A 485 20.93 -9.51 -14.48
N MET A 486 20.92 -8.70 -15.54
CA MET A 486 19.71 -7.99 -16.02
C MET A 486 18.61 -8.97 -16.43
N MET A 487 18.93 -9.97 -17.26
CA MET A 487 17.98 -11.00 -17.68
C MET A 487 17.46 -11.82 -16.51
N LEU A 488 18.31 -12.13 -15.53
CA LEU A 488 17.94 -12.83 -14.29
C LEU A 488 16.95 -12.02 -13.44
N THR A 489 17.16 -10.70 -13.31
CA THR A 489 16.22 -9.81 -12.62
C THR A 489 14.89 -9.70 -13.38
N GLN A 490 14.88 -9.65 -14.72
CA GLN A 490 13.64 -9.72 -15.50
C GLN A 490 12.91 -11.06 -15.33
N LEU A 491 13.64 -12.18 -15.27
CA LEU A 491 13.10 -13.53 -15.03
C LEU A 491 12.41 -13.62 -13.66
N CYS A 492 13.05 -13.10 -12.60
CA CYS A 492 12.48 -13.14 -11.25
C CYS A 492 11.26 -12.22 -11.12
N ASN A 493 11.24 -11.06 -11.79
CA ASN A 493 10.07 -10.18 -11.81
C ASN A 493 8.78 -10.91 -12.27
N VAL A 494 8.86 -11.84 -13.24
CA VAL A 494 7.70 -12.64 -13.68
C VAL A 494 7.01 -13.38 -12.52
N ILE A 495 7.79 -13.84 -11.53
CA ILE A 495 7.24 -14.35 -10.27
C ILE A 495 6.80 -13.17 -9.41
N ASN A 496 7.71 -12.30 -8.98
CA ASN A 496 7.52 -11.29 -7.93
C ASN A 496 6.37 -10.28 -8.21
N MET A 497 5.91 -10.18 -9.46
CA MET A 497 4.76 -9.36 -9.86
C MET A 497 3.37 -9.89 -9.44
N ASN A 498 3.27 -11.12 -8.93
CA ASN A 498 2.01 -11.73 -8.46
C ASN A 498 0.89 -11.87 -9.54
N THR A 499 1.22 -11.79 -10.83
CA THR A 499 0.26 -11.87 -11.94
C THR A 499 -0.42 -13.23 -12.01
N SER A 500 -1.76 -13.28 -12.08
CA SER A 500 -2.53 -14.52 -12.24
C SER A 500 -2.27 -15.28 -13.55
N ALA A 501 -1.66 -14.62 -14.54
CA ALA A 501 -1.20 -15.24 -15.78
C ALA A 501 -0.01 -16.19 -15.60
N CYS A 502 0.72 -16.15 -14.47
CA CYS A 502 1.84 -17.05 -14.20
C CYS A 502 1.34 -18.49 -14.00
N THR A 503 1.65 -19.36 -14.97
CA THR A 503 1.25 -20.78 -14.96
C THR A 503 2.24 -21.65 -14.19
N ILE A 504 1.81 -22.86 -13.83
CA ILE A 504 2.69 -23.92 -13.31
C ILE A 504 3.88 -24.16 -14.25
N GLU A 505 3.69 -24.15 -15.57
CA GLU A 505 4.79 -24.36 -16.53
C GLU A 505 5.77 -23.18 -16.58
N CYS A 506 5.26 -21.94 -16.52
CA CYS A 506 6.07 -20.72 -16.40
C CYS A 506 6.93 -20.74 -15.12
N ALA A 507 6.31 -20.93 -13.95
CA ALA A 507 7.01 -20.98 -12.66
C ALA A 507 8.02 -22.16 -12.59
N SER A 508 7.66 -23.33 -13.13
CA SER A 508 8.56 -24.48 -13.19
C SER A 508 9.75 -24.24 -14.11
N SER A 509 9.57 -23.57 -15.25
CA SER A 509 10.67 -23.21 -16.16
C SER A 509 11.64 -22.21 -15.52
N ILE A 510 11.12 -21.25 -14.74
CA ILE A 510 11.92 -20.27 -13.99
C ILE A 510 12.74 -20.97 -12.89
N LEU A 511 12.09 -21.74 -12.00
CA LEU A 511 12.77 -22.50 -10.94
C LEU A 511 13.81 -23.47 -11.53
N ARG A 512 13.53 -24.06 -12.69
CA ARG A 512 14.44 -24.99 -13.37
C ARG A 512 15.64 -24.30 -14.01
N CYS A 513 15.47 -23.10 -14.56
CA CYS A 513 16.58 -22.26 -14.98
C CYS A 513 17.47 -21.96 -13.77
N LEU A 514 16.90 -21.38 -12.71
CA LEU A 514 17.61 -20.97 -11.49
C LEU A 514 18.36 -22.15 -10.82
N THR A 515 17.72 -23.30 -10.68
CA THR A 515 18.31 -24.51 -10.05
C THR A 515 19.49 -25.07 -10.87
N LEU A 516 19.35 -25.13 -12.20
CA LEU A 516 20.43 -25.64 -13.06
C LEU A 516 21.62 -24.67 -13.11
N CYS A 517 21.37 -23.36 -13.16
CA CYS A 517 22.42 -22.35 -13.15
C CYS A 517 23.18 -22.35 -11.80
N GLY A 518 22.47 -22.28 -10.68
CA GLY A 518 23.05 -22.11 -9.35
C GLY A 518 23.86 -23.30 -8.85
N PHE A 519 23.38 -24.54 -9.06
CA PHE A 519 24.01 -25.75 -8.52
C PHE A 519 24.80 -26.57 -9.55
N PHE A 520 24.45 -26.51 -10.84
CA PHE A 520 25.01 -27.41 -11.86
C PHE A 520 25.77 -26.69 -12.98
N GLY A 521 25.66 -25.36 -13.10
CA GLY A 521 26.27 -24.58 -14.19
C GLY A 521 25.62 -24.81 -15.57
N GLU A 522 24.46 -25.47 -15.62
CA GLU A 522 23.73 -25.81 -16.85
C GLU A 522 22.49 -24.92 -17.04
N VAL A 523 21.87 -24.95 -18.21
CA VAL A 523 20.51 -24.40 -18.40
C VAL A 523 19.66 -25.36 -19.23
N SER A 524 18.36 -25.42 -18.97
CA SER A 524 17.42 -26.20 -19.78
C SER A 524 15.98 -25.72 -19.66
N PHE A 525 15.28 -25.64 -20.79
CA PHE A 525 13.94 -25.06 -20.89
C PHE A 525 12.78 -26.04 -20.56
N GLN A 526 12.88 -27.34 -20.87
CA GLN A 526 11.76 -28.29 -20.75
C GLN A 526 12.00 -29.49 -19.82
N GLN A 527 10.95 -29.89 -19.09
CA GLN A 527 10.90 -31.12 -18.30
C GLN A 527 11.03 -32.37 -19.21
N LYS A 528 11.86 -33.33 -18.80
CA LYS A 528 12.32 -34.45 -19.64
C LYS A 528 11.25 -35.54 -19.81
N LYS A 529 10.27 -35.35 -20.71
CA LYS A 529 9.55 -36.50 -21.31
C LYS A 529 10.55 -37.34 -22.13
N LYS A 530 10.40 -38.66 -22.11
CA LYS A 530 11.48 -39.63 -22.41
C LYS A 530 12.23 -39.35 -23.73
N SER A 531 13.56 -39.30 -23.62
CA SER A 531 14.62 -39.24 -24.66
C SER A 531 14.82 -37.94 -25.47
N THR A 532 16.10 -37.71 -25.80
CA THR A 532 16.60 -36.90 -26.94
C THR A 532 16.62 -35.36 -26.84
N VAL A 533 16.75 -34.78 -25.65
CA VAL A 533 17.33 -33.43 -25.48
C VAL A 533 18.36 -33.45 -24.34
N ARG A 534 19.62 -33.10 -24.65
CA ARG A 534 20.67 -32.90 -23.64
C ARG A 534 20.47 -31.55 -22.93
N SER A 535 20.92 -31.42 -21.68
CA SER A 535 21.23 -30.08 -21.16
C SER A 535 22.34 -29.47 -22.01
N VAL A 536 22.24 -28.16 -22.26
CA VAL A 536 23.22 -27.43 -23.07
C VAL A 536 24.14 -26.70 -22.10
N THR A 537 25.43 -27.00 -22.16
CA THR A 537 26.45 -26.16 -21.52
C THR A 537 26.43 -24.79 -22.19
N PRO A 538 26.32 -23.67 -21.43
CA PRO A 538 26.27 -22.34 -22.02
C PRO A 538 27.58 -22.04 -22.76
N GLN A 539 27.51 -21.32 -23.89
CA GLN A 539 28.71 -21.07 -24.72
C GLN A 539 29.78 -20.24 -23.99
N VAL A 540 29.38 -19.43 -23.01
CA VAL A 540 30.26 -18.85 -22.00
C VAL A 540 29.89 -19.46 -20.65
N PRO A 541 30.82 -20.14 -19.93
CA PRO A 541 30.54 -20.73 -18.62
C PRO A 541 30.07 -19.68 -17.60
N PHE A 542 29.39 -20.12 -16.54
CA PHE A 542 28.95 -19.23 -15.47
C PHE A 542 30.04 -19.04 -14.42
N SER A 543 30.31 -17.78 -14.05
CA SER A 543 31.22 -17.43 -12.96
C SER A 543 30.65 -17.82 -11.59
N PRO A 544 31.48 -18.01 -10.55
CA PRO A 544 31.01 -18.33 -9.21
C PRO A 544 30.03 -17.27 -8.67
N GLN A 545 30.30 -15.98 -8.89
CA GLN A 545 29.43 -14.88 -8.46
C GLN A 545 28.02 -14.99 -9.03
N LEU A 546 27.89 -15.25 -10.35
CA LEU A 546 26.59 -15.39 -10.99
C LEU A 546 25.83 -16.66 -10.53
N ARG A 547 26.54 -17.73 -10.15
CA ARG A 547 25.90 -18.93 -9.56
C ARG A 547 25.31 -18.63 -8.18
N GLU A 548 26.04 -17.93 -7.31
CA GLU A 548 25.52 -17.51 -6.00
C GLU A 548 24.33 -16.54 -6.15
N LEU A 549 24.41 -15.60 -7.10
CA LEU A 549 23.28 -14.72 -7.45
C LEU A 549 22.05 -15.56 -7.89
N CYS A 550 22.25 -16.61 -8.70
CA CYS A 550 21.17 -17.54 -9.08
C CYS A 550 20.60 -18.31 -7.87
N LYS A 551 21.41 -18.72 -6.88
CA LYS A 551 20.92 -19.35 -5.64
C LYS A 551 20.09 -18.37 -4.80
N ALA A 552 20.58 -17.14 -4.58
CA ALA A 552 19.85 -16.11 -3.83
C ALA A 552 18.49 -15.81 -4.48
N ARG A 553 18.47 -15.66 -5.82
CA ARG A 553 17.23 -15.51 -6.59
C ARG A 553 16.32 -16.75 -6.52
N LEU A 554 16.87 -17.96 -6.49
CA LEU A 554 16.10 -19.19 -6.28
C LEU A 554 15.39 -19.19 -4.92
N TYR A 555 16.09 -18.84 -3.83
CA TYR A 555 15.50 -18.78 -2.49
C TYR A 555 14.42 -17.69 -2.37
N SER A 556 14.62 -16.53 -3.00
CA SER A 556 13.60 -15.46 -3.12
C SER A 556 12.35 -15.95 -3.90
N CYS A 557 12.53 -16.50 -5.10
CA CYS A 557 11.44 -17.04 -5.91
C CYS A 557 10.69 -18.19 -5.20
N LEU A 558 11.40 -19.01 -4.43
CA LEU A 558 10.82 -20.08 -3.63
C LEU A 558 9.98 -19.54 -2.46
N PHE A 559 10.48 -18.54 -1.74
CA PHE A 559 9.74 -17.88 -0.65
C PHE A 559 8.41 -17.36 -1.19
N ASP A 560 8.44 -16.60 -2.28
CA ASP A 560 7.25 -16.04 -2.92
C ASP A 560 6.25 -17.11 -3.37
N LEU A 561 6.72 -18.16 -4.05
CA LEU A 561 5.85 -19.22 -4.54
C LEU A 561 5.28 -20.10 -3.42
N VAL A 562 6.04 -20.35 -2.34
CA VAL A 562 5.56 -21.06 -1.15
C VAL A 562 4.52 -20.21 -0.42
N ASP A 563 4.75 -18.90 -0.23
CA ASP A 563 3.81 -18.04 0.49
C ASP A 563 2.45 -17.93 -0.23
N ARG A 564 2.45 -17.84 -1.56
CA ARG A 564 1.24 -17.82 -2.40
C ARG A 564 0.49 -19.15 -2.39
N THR A 565 1.20 -20.27 -2.34
CA THR A 565 0.58 -21.61 -2.45
C THR A 565 0.17 -22.20 -1.11
N ARG A 566 0.74 -21.75 0.02
CA ARG A 566 0.45 -22.28 1.38
C ARG A 566 -1.05 -22.38 1.68
N ALA A 567 -1.84 -21.35 1.35
CA ALA A 567 -3.28 -21.34 1.60
C ALA A 567 -4.03 -22.50 0.89
N GLN A 568 -3.53 -22.99 -0.26
CA GLN A 568 -4.13 -24.11 -0.98
C GLN A 568 -3.92 -25.46 -0.24
N PHE A 569 -2.78 -25.61 0.42
CA PHE A 569 -2.40 -26.81 1.16
C PHE A 569 -2.98 -26.83 2.58
N PHE A 570 -3.02 -25.67 3.24
CA PHE A 570 -3.39 -25.56 4.66
C PHE A 570 -4.85 -25.10 4.90
N GLU A 571 -5.52 -24.39 3.98
CA GLU A 571 -6.86 -23.83 4.18
C GLU A 571 -7.96 -24.41 3.28
N LYS A 572 -8.31 -25.69 3.50
CA LYS A 572 -9.45 -26.34 2.81
C LYS A 572 -10.84 -26.05 3.43
N LYS A 573 -10.98 -24.98 4.22
CA LYS A 573 -12.28 -24.44 4.68
C LYS A 573 -12.49 -23.06 4.06
N ASN A 574 -13.61 -22.89 3.36
CA ASN A 574 -14.15 -21.62 2.85
C ASN A 574 -13.53 -20.99 1.58
N GLN A 575 -12.81 -21.74 0.74
CA GLN A 575 -12.60 -21.30 -0.65
C GLN A 575 -13.90 -21.46 -1.46
N THR A 576 -14.33 -20.39 -2.14
CA THR A 576 -15.48 -20.43 -3.06
C THR A 576 -15.06 -21.07 -4.39
N LYS A 577 -16.00 -21.69 -5.12
CA LYS A 577 -15.70 -22.27 -6.44
C LYS A 577 -15.10 -21.25 -7.41
N THR A 578 -15.46 -19.98 -7.25
CA THR A 578 -14.95 -18.84 -8.04
C THR A 578 -13.46 -18.56 -7.82
N SER A 579 -12.92 -18.74 -6.61
CA SER A 579 -11.49 -18.50 -6.35
C SER A 579 -10.58 -19.62 -6.87
N GLN A 580 -11.13 -20.83 -7.04
CA GLN A 580 -10.37 -21.99 -7.52
C GLN A 580 -10.12 -21.95 -9.03
N ALA A 581 -11.03 -21.35 -9.81
CA ALA A 581 -10.88 -21.21 -11.26
C ALA A 581 -9.91 -20.09 -11.69
N ALA A 582 -9.51 -19.21 -10.76
CA ALA A 582 -8.68 -18.03 -11.04
C ALA A 582 -7.21 -18.16 -10.61
N ASN A 583 -6.83 -19.26 -9.94
CA ASN A 583 -5.46 -19.46 -9.45
C ASN A 583 -4.70 -20.45 -10.36
N SER A 584 -3.93 -19.92 -11.31
CA SER A 584 -3.11 -20.68 -12.27
C SER A 584 -1.98 -21.52 -11.65
N LEU A 585 -1.77 -21.41 -10.33
CA LEU A 585 -0.82 -22.20 -9.53
C LEU A 585 -1.55 -23.18 -8.59
N LEU A 586 -2.79 -23.58 -8.86
CA LEU A 586 -3.56 -24.48 -8.01
C LEU A 586 -2.94 -25.89 -7.96
N GLY A 587 -2.54 -26.33 -6.76
CA GLY A 587 -1.86 -27.60 -6.50
C GLY A 587 -0.36 -27.57 -6.77
N PHE A 588 0.22 -26.40 -7.08
CA PHE A 588 1.64 -26.27 -7.38
C PHE A 588 2.52 -26.42 -6.14
N ARG A 589 3.52 -27.30 -6.19
CA ARG A 589 4.55 -27.44 -5.15
C ARG A 589 5.93 -27.09 -5.73
N PRO A 590 6.45 -25.87 -5.45
CA PRO A 590 7.77 -25.45 -5.92
C PRO A 590 8.90 -26.40 -5.51
N SER A 591 8.80 -26.99 -4.33
CA SER A 591 9.81 -27.86 -3.75
C SER A 591 9.95 -29.21 -4.48
N GLU A 592 8.84 -29.79 -4.95
CA GLU A 592 8.86 -31.08 -5.67
C GLU A 592 9.54 -30.95 -7.04
N VAL A 593 9.35 -29.83 -7.73
CA VAL A 593 10.01 -29.54 -9.02
C VAL A 593 11.52 -29.48 -8.84
N ILE A 594 12.01 -28.82 -7.80
CA ILE A 594 13.45 -28.73 -7.51
C ILE A 594 14.02 -30.09 -7.11
N LEU A 595 13.31 -30.87 -6.29
CA LEU A 595 13.75 -32.23 -5.99
C LEU A 595 13.81 -33.11 -7.24
N GLU A 596 12.89 -33.00 -8.19
CA GLU A 596 12.97 -33.73 -9.46
C GLU A 596 14.25 -33.36 -10.25
N ILE A 597 14.56 -32.07 -10.36
CA ILE A 597 15.76 -31.57 -11.05
C ILE A 597 17.02 -32.07 -10.36
N VAL A 598 17.13 -31.85 -9.05
CA VAL A 598 18.32 -32.18 -8.26
C VAL A 598 18.60 -33.69 -8.24
N ASN A 599 17.57 -34.53 -8.04
CA ASN A 599 17.74 -35.98 -8.09
C ASN A 599 18.08 -36.49 -9.50
N SER A 600 17.53 -35.88 -10.56
CA SER A 600 17.77 -36.31 -11.94
C SER A 600 19.13 -35.85 -12.51
N HIS A 601 19.76 -34.81 -11.97
CA HIS A 601 21.13 -34.41 -12.35
C HIS A 601 22.20 -34.99 -11.42
N GLY A 602 21.93 -35.08 -10.10
CA GLY A 602 22.83 -35.73 -9.12
C GLY A 602 23.04 -37.24 -9.32
N SER A 603 22.39 -37.85 -10.32
CA SER A 603 22.53 -39.25 -10.69
C SER A 603 23.29 -39.46 -12.02
N SER A 604 23.91 -38.42 -12.62
CA SER A 604 24.35 -38.48 -14.02
C SER A 604 25.63 -37.71 -14.41
N GLN A 605 26.38 -37.13 -13.48
CA GLN A 605 27.73 -36.58 -13.76
C GLN A 605 28.85 -37.54 -13.29
N PRO A 606 29.90 -37.78 -14.11
CA PRO A 606 31.15 -38.40 -13.65
C PRO A 606 31.87 -37.57 -12.58
N GLN A 607 32.75 -38.21 -11.80
CA GLN A 607 33.34 -37.64 -10.57
C GLN A 607 34.57 -36.74 -10.79
N GLU A 608 34.52 -35.79 -11.72
CA GLU A 608 35.64 -34.88 -11.99
C GLU A 608 35.25 -33.42 -11.69
N GLU A 609 36.11 -32.72 -10.93
CA GLU A 609 36.06 -31.29 -10.57
C GLU A 609 34.96 -30.78 -9.60
N GLN A 610 34.16 -31.64 -8.96
CA GLN A 610 33.45 -31.25 -7.71
C GLN A 610 33.91 -32.09 -6.52
N ALA A 611 34.13 -31.43 -5.38
CA ALA A 611 34.52 -32.09 -4.13
C ALA A 611 33.47 -33.14 -3.73
N GLN A 612 33.91 -34.32 -3.31
CA GLN A 612 32.98 -35.39 -2.96
C GLN A 612 32.09 -34.95 -1.77
N PRO A 613 30.76 -34.97 -1.89
CA PRO A 613 29.89 -34.55 -0.79
C PRO A 613 30.16 -35.42 0.44
N SER A 614 30.30 -34.78 1.60
CA SER A 614 30.75 -35.42 2.83
C SER A 614 29.85 -36.59 3.25
N GLU A 615 30.40 -37.54 4.01
CA GLU A 615 29.61 -38.68 4.53
C GLU A 615 28.45 -38.23 5.43
N CYS A 616 28.62 -37.08 6.08
CA CYS A 616 27.55 -36.37 6.78
C CYS A 616 26.41 -35.99 5.80
N ILE A 617 26.70 -35.21 4.75
CA ILE A 617 25.70 -34.79 3.74
C ILE A 617 25.01 -36.00 3.08
N LYS A 618 25.77 -37.03 2.71
CA LYS A 618 25.24 -38.30 2.17
C LYS A 618 24.25 -38.96 3.15
N SER A 619 24.56 -38.95 4.45
CA SER A 619 23.71 -39.51 5.51
C SER A 619 22.46 -38.65 5.76
N ILE A 620 22.58 -37.33 5.76
CA ILE A 620 21.46 -36.39 5.87
C ILE A 620 20.47 -36.59 4.73
N ARG A 621 20.92 -36.59 3.46
CA ARG A 621 20.06 -36.83 2.28
C ARG A 621 19.35 -38.19 2.37
N LYS A 622 20.02 -39.23 2.87
CA LYS A 622 19.48 -40.59 3.12
C LYS A 622 18.46 -40.63 4.27
N ASN A 623 18.56 -39.73 5.25
CA ASN A 623 17.61 -39.60 6.34
C ASN A 623 16.39 -38.75 5.95
N LEU A 624 16.59 -37.62 5.27
CA LEU A 624 15.53 -36.75 4.74
C LEU A 624 14.64 -37.47 3.73
N THR A 625 15.21 -38.29 2.83
CA THR A 625 14.41 -39.11 1.90
C THR A 625 13.58 -40.18 2.61
N LYS A 626 14.06 -40.75 3.73
CA LYS A 626 13.28 -41.65 4.60
C LYS A 626 12.21 -40.91 5.43
N LEU A 627 12.52 -39.71 5.90
CA LEU A 627 11.61 -38.80 6.60
C LEU A 627 10.42 -38.45 5.67
N ARG A 628 10.72 -37.91 4.49
CA ARG A 628 9.77 -37.57 3.42
C ARG A 628 8.89 -38.76 3.01
N SER A 629 9.50 -39.91 2.72
CA SER A 629 8.77 -41.09 2.25
C SER A 629 7.95 -41.82 3.33
N ARG A 630 8.18 -41.53 4.62
CA ARG A 630 7.26 -41.90 5.71
C ARG A 630 6.11 -40.91 5.82
N ALA A 631 6.39 -39.60 5.89
CA ALA A 631 5.36 -38.56 5.95
C ALA A 631 4.39 -38.61 4.75
N ALA A 632 4.90 -38.88 3.55
CA ALA A 632 4.10 -39.02 2.32
C ALA A 632 3.03 -40.12 2.39
N LYS A 633 3.26 -41.19 3.18
CA LYS A 633 2.35 -42.36 3.30
C LYS A 633 1.16 -42.13 4.24
N THR A 634 1.16 -41.08 5.05
CA THR A 634 0.02 -40.76 5.93
C THR A 634 -1.13 -40.18 5.10
N GLU A 635 -2.25 -40.88 4.96
CA GLU A 635 -3.41 -40.41 4.15
C GLU A 635 -4.49 -39.66 4.96
N THR A 636 -4.29 -39.52 6.27
CA THR A 636 -5.27 -38.96 7.20
C THR A 636 -5.58 -37.49 6.92
N ARG A 637 -6.76 -37.22 6.35
CA ARG A 637 -7.29 -35.86 6.06
C ARG A 637 -7.27 -34.89 7.26
N ARG A 638 -7.32 -35.39 8.50
CA ARG A 638 -7.17 -34.57 9.73
C ARG A 638 -5.75 -34.01 9.92
N LEU A 639 -4.73 -34.75 9.49
CA LEU A 639 -3.31 -34.42 9.66
C LEU A 639 -2.68 -33.81 8.39
N GLN A 640 -3.50 -33.50 7.39
CA GLN A 640 -3.04 -33.03 6.07
C GLN A 640 -2.12 -31.80 6.19
N ASN A 641 -2.44 -30.83 7.05
CA ASN A 641 -1.60 -29.65 7.24
C ASN A 641 -0.21 -30.02 7.79
N LYS A 642 -0.16 -30.81 8.87
CA LYS A 642 1.07 -31.31 9.48
C LYS A 642 1.93 -32.14 8.51
N LYS A 643 1.27 -32.92 7.64
CA LYS A 643 1.92 -33.67 6.56
C LYS A 643 2.58 -32.76 5.54
N GLU A 644 1.83 -31.81 4.96
CA GLU A 644 2.36 -30.93 3.91
C GLU A 644 3.46 -30.02 4.46
N ALA A 645 3.35 -29.55 5.71
CA ALA A 645 4.40 -28.78 6.38
C ALA A 645 5.68 -29.61 6.62
N LEU A 646 5.56 -30.85 7.10
CA LEU A 646 6.71 -31.74 7.28
C LEU A 646 7.37 -32.12 5.94
N LEU A 647 6.59 -32.28 4.86
CA LEU A 647 7.12 -32.49 3.51
C LEU A 647 7.88 -31.25 3.01
N LEU A 648 7.31 -30.04 3.16
CA LEU A 648 7.99 -28.80 2.80
C LEU A 648 9.31 -28.62 3.58
N LEU A 649 9.32 -28.95 4.87
CA LEU A 649 10.53 -28.96 5.71
C LEU A 649 11.57 -29.96 5.20
N CYS A 650 11.17 -31.18 4.83
CA CYS A 650 12.07 -32.17 4.22
C CYS A 650 12.73 -31.65 2.94
N ASP A 651 11.92 -31.02 2.07
CA ASP A 651 12.36 -30.61 0.74
C ASP A 651 13.28 -29.39 0.79
N ALA A 652 12.97 -28.42 1.66
CA ALA A 652 13.82 -27.25 1.91
C ALA A 652 15.17 -27.66 2.50
N LEU A 653 15.18 -28.51 3.53
CA LEU A 653 16.39 -29.09 4.11
C LEU A 653 17.22 -29.83 3.04
N TYR A 654 16.58 -30.65 2.21
CA TYR A 654 17.28 -31.44 1.18
C TYR A 654 17.93 -30.53 0.13
N LEU A 655 17.20 -29.51 -0.37
CA LEU A 655 17.76 -28.50 -1.27
C LEU A 655 19.00 -27.83 -0.67
N MET A 656 18.91 -27.42 0.59
CA MET A 656 20.03 -26.78 1.28
C MET A 656 21.25 -27.68 1.45
N THR A 657 21.12 -29.01 1.47
CA THR A 657 22.32 -29.88 1.47
C THR A 657 23.14 -29.82 0.17
N HIS A 658 22.70 -29.09 -0.86
CA HIS A 658 23.49 -28.76 -2.06
C HIS A 658 24.18 -27.38 -1.97
N ASP A 659 24.03 -26.69 -0.84
CA ASP A 659 24.68 -25.43 -0.54
C ASP A 659 25.77 -25.62 0.53
N GLU A 660 26.90 -24.92 0.39
CA GLU A 660 28.07 -25.08 1.26
C GLU A 660 27.90 -24.24 2.52
N GLN A 661 27.15 -24.80 3.49
CA GLN A 661 26.86 -24.17 4.78
C GLN A 661 27.44 -24.97 5.94
N ASP A 662 28.05 -24.27 6.88
CA ASP A 662 28.56 -24.85 8.12
C ASP A 662 27.41 -25.29 9.06
N GLY A 663 27.67 -26.23 9.96
CA GLY A 663 26.68 -26.74 10.93
C GLY A 663 25.86 -27.97 10.48
N TRP A 664 26.06 -28.52 9.27
CA TRP A 664 25.41 -29.79 8.88
C TRP A 664 25.73 -30.96 9.83
N THR A 665 26.89 -30.92 10.50
CA THR A 665 27.28 -31.86 11.57
C THR A 665 26.31 -31.85 12.76
N GLU A 666 25.80 -30.69 13.14
CA GLU A 666 24.81 -30.51 14.23
C GLU A 666 23.38 -30.82 13.76
N ALA A 667 23.08 -30.51 12.49
CA ALA A 667 21.80 -30.85 11.87
C ALA A 667 21.58 -32.38 11.74
N LEU A 668 22.64 -33.18 11.60
CA LEU A 668 22.53 -34.64 11.46
C LEU A 668 21.80 -35.32 12.64
N PRO A 669 22.23 -35.20 13.93
CA PRO A 669 21.53 -35.82 15.06
C PRO A 669 20.11 -35.28 15.27
N LEU A 670 19.84 -34.02 14.93
CA LEU A 670 18.50 -33.43 14.92
C LEU A 670 17.59 -34.14 13.91
N ILE A 671 18.03 -34.27 12.67
CA ILE A 671 17.31 -34.97 11.58
C ILE A 671 17.19 -36.48 11.86
N GLU A 672 18.17 -37.09 12.52
CA GLU A 672 18.15 -38.49 12.98
C GLU A 672 17.05 -38.76 14.02
N ARG A 673 16.82 -37.84 14.97
CA ARG A 673 15.72 -37.90 15.94
C ARG A 673 14.37 -37.71 15.25
N LEU A 674 14.21 -36.63 14.49
CA LEU A 674 12.97 -36.33 13.74
C LEU A 674 12.55 -37.47 12.80
N LYS A 675 13.53 -38.16 12.19
CA LYS A 675 13.33 -39.37 11.37
C LYS A 675 12.72 -40.52 12.17
N GLN A 676 13.02 -40.69 13.45
CA GLN A 676 12.41 -41.72 14.29
C GLN A 676 10.95 -41.33 14.58
N ASP A 677 10.75 -40.09 15.01
CA ASP A 677 9.49 -39.52 15.52
C ASP A 677 8.35 -39.33 14.50
N VAL A 678 8.57 -39.53 13.19
CA VAL A 678 7.53 -39.32 12.15
C VAL A 678 6.20 -40.01 12.47
N ASN A 679 6.24 -41.24 12.98
CA ASN A 679 5.02 -42.01 13.28
C ASN A 679 4.31 -41.49 14.56
N THR A 680 5.02 -40.75 15.41
CA THR A 680 4.49 -40.10 16.61
C THR A 680 3.87 -38.75 16.26
N LEU A 681 4.55 -37.97 15.40
CA LEU A 681 4.06 -36.67 14.89
C LEU A 681 2.86 -36.83 13.94
N LEU A 682 2.90 -37.86 13.08
CA LEU A 682 1.87 -38.22 12.11
C LEU A 682 1.37 -39.66 12.33
N PRO A 683 0.56 -39.92 13.39
CA PRO A 683 0.05 -41.25 13.68
C PRO A 683 -0.82 -41.79 12.54
N PRO A 684 -0.67 -43.08 12.16
CA PRO A 684 -1.38 -43.66 11.02
C PRO A 684 -2.91 -43.64 11.22
N ASP A 685 -3.38 -43.91 12.44
CA ASP A 685 -4.80 -43.94 12.80
C ASP A 685 -5.44 -42.54 12.90
N GLY A 686 -4.66 -41.47 12.73
CA GLY A 686 -5.18 -40.11 12.63
C GLY A 686 -5.78 -39.54 13.91
N GLN A 687 -5.44 -40.14 15.05
CA GLN A 687 -5.81 -39.75 16.40
C GLN A 687 -4.55 -39.74 17.26
N TYR A 688 -4.55 -38.90 18.29
CA TYR A 688 -3.52 -38.88 19.31
C TYR A 688 -4.20 -39.28 20.63
N ASP A 689 -3.82 -40.43 21.22
CA ASP A 689 -4.44 -40.89 22.46
C ASP A 689 -3.94 -40.09 23.66
N ALA A 690 -4.83 -39.84 24.64
CA ALA A 690 -4.53 -39.03 25.82
C ALA A 690 -3.34 -39.55 26.66
N SER A 691 -3.07 -40.86 26.62
CA SER A 691 -1.90 -41.50 27.24
C SER A 691 -0.62 -41.37 26.40
N HIS A 692 -0.72 -41.47 25.06
CA HIS A 692 0.43 -41.30 24.16
C HIS A 692 0.88 -39.83 24.05
N HIS A 693 -0.04 -38.87 24.25
CA HIS A 693 0.24 -37.44 24.18
C HIS A 693 1.39 -37.00 25.11
N SER A 694 1.30 -37.32 26.40
CA SER A 694 2.26 -36.85 27.42
C SER A 694 3.57 -37.63 27.45
N GLN A 695 3.58 -38.89 27.01
CA GLN A 695 4.76 -39.76 27.06
C GLN A 695 5.55 -39.83 25.74
N CYS A 696 4.88 -39.70 24.59
CA CYS A 696 5.51 -39.86 23.28
C CYS A 696 5.44 -38.59 22.42
N LEU A 697 4.28 -37.91 22.37
CA LEU A 697 4.16 -36.74 21.49
C LEU A 697 4.94 -35.53 22.01
N ALA A 698 4.96 -35.29 23.32
CA ALA A 698 5.72 -34.19 23.93
C ALA A 698 7.22 -34.19 23.53
N PRO A 699 8.01 -35.27 23.71
CA PRO A 699 9.41 -35.29 23.28
C PRO A 699 9.57 -35.25 21.75
N ALA A 700 8.66 -35.85 20.97
CA ALA A 700 8.69 -35.78 19.51
C ALA A 700 8.49 -34.35 18.98
N VAL A 701 7.62 -33.55 19.64
CA VAL A 701 7.41 -32.14 19.29
C VAL A 701 8.53 -31.27 19.86
N ALA A 702 9.16 -31.65 20.98
CA ALA A 702 10.40 -31.00 21.45
C ALA A 702 11.55 -31.17 20.44
N ASN A 703 11.82 -32.41 19.97
CA ASN A 703 12.79 -32.69 18.91
C ASN A 703 12.51 -31.88 17.63
N LEU A 704 11.24 -31.76 17.22
CA LEU A 704 10.85 -30.87 16.11
C LEU A 704 11.14 -29.39 16.43
N THR A 705 10.87 -28.93 17.66
CA THR A 705 11.09 -27.54 18.08
C THR A 705 12.58 -27.19 18.05
N GLU A 706 13.47 -28.10 18.49
CA GLU A 706 14.93 -27.94 18.33
C GLU A 706 15.33 -27.81 16.85
N CYS A 707 14.81 -28.68 15.96
CA CYS A 707 15.05 -28.56 14.52
C CYS A 707 14.60 -27.21 13.95
N LEU A 708 13.45 -26.69 14.40
CA LEU A 708 12.92 -25.41 13.93
C LEU A 708 13.71 -24.21 14.48
N LEU A 709 14.21 -24.28 15.72
CA LEU A 709 15.10 -23.27 16.30
C LEU A 709 16.47 -23.23 15.61
N PHE A 710 17.06 -24.40 15.32
CA PHE A 710 18.30 -24.50 14.56
C PHE A 710 18.17 -23.86 13.17
N LEU A 711 17.04 -24.06 12.47
CA LEU A 711 16.79 -23.43 11.17
C LEU A 711 16.40 -21.94 11.26
N LEU A 712 16.15 -21.41 12.45
CA LEU A 712 15.81 -20.01 12.67
C LEU A 712 17.05 -19.14 12.92
N SER A 713 18.17 -19.72 13.37
CA SER A 713 19.46 -19.02 13.46
C SER A 713 19.99 -18.67 12.06
N TRP A 714 19.86 -19.59 11.11
CA TRP A 714 20.30 -19.40 9.71
C TRP A 714 19.62 -18.16 9.07
N PRO A 715 20.37 -17.28 8.37
CA PRO A 715 19.88 -15.97 7.93
C PRO A 715 19.07 -16.02 6.62
N ILE A 716 18.12 -16.96 6.48
CA ILE A 716 17.46 -17.25 5.21
C ILE A 716 15.94 -17.10 5.32
N ALA A 717 15.37 -16.19 4.51
CA ALA A 717 13.93 -15.89 4.51
C ALA A 717 13.06 -17.11 4.19
N LEU A 718 13.48 -17.97 3.25
CA LEU A 718 12.79 -19.22 2.95
C LEU A 718 12.70 -20.15 4.17
N LEU A 719 13.78 -20.29 4.95
CA LEU A 719 13.74 -21.10 6.17
C LEU A 719 12.81 -20.51 7.22
N ARG A 720 12.84 -19.19 7.43
CA ARG A 720 11.89 -18.52 8.34
C ARG A 720 10.44 -18.83 7.96
N LEU A 721 10.08 -18.76 6.67
CA LEU A 721 8.74 -19.11 6.19
C LEU A 721 8.39 -20.59 6.42
N VAL A 722 9.33 -21.50 6.15
CA VAL A 722 9.14 -22.95 6.37
C VAL A 722 9.02 -23.29 7.86
N VAL A 723 9.78 -22.60 8.72
CA VAL A 723 9.70 -22.70 10.18
C VAL A 723 8.34 -22.21 10.67
N GLU A 724 7.86 -21.06 10.22
CA GLU A 724 6.53 -20.53 10.56
C GLU A 724 5.41 -21.48 10.12
N ILE A 725 5.43 -21.95 8.86
CA ILE A 725 4.43 -22.90 8.34
C ILE A 725 4.41 -24.20 9.15
N SER A 726 5.59 -24.69 9.56
CA SER A 726 5.72 -25.89 10.40
C SER A 726 5.19 -25.65 11.81
N PHE A 727 5.59 -24.54 12.42
CA PHE A 727 5.21 -24.16 13.77
C PHE A 727 3.69 -23.94 13.90
N ASP A 728 3.08 -23.17 13.00
CA ASP A 728 1.63 -22.94 12.96
C ASP A 728 0.86 -24.25 12.68
N SER A 729 1.42 -25.18 11.91
CA SER A 729 0.79 -26.48 11.63
C SER A 729 0.81 -27.44 12.81
N PHE A 730 1.80 -27.35 13.70
CA PHE A 730 1.95 -28.17 14.90
C PHE A 730 1.58 -27.44 16.21
N SER A 731 1.06 -26.21 16.13
CA SER A 731 0.75 -25.35 17.29
C SER A 731 -0.25 -25.97 18.27
N ASP A 732 -1.14 -26.84 17.80
CA ASP A 732 -2.08 -27.59 18.64
C ASP A 732 -1.38 -28.61 19.56
N CYS A 733 -0.15 -29.01 19.22
CA CYS A 733 0.66 -30.01 19.91
C CYS A 733 1.79 -29.46 20.79
N ILE A 734 1.99 -28.15 20.87
CA ILE A 734 3.08 -27.54 21.65
C ILE A 734 2.82 -27.69 23.16
N GLY A 735 3.61 -28.58 23.79
CA GLY A 735 3.61 -28.84 25.23
C GLY A 735 4.65 -28.03 26.01
N ALA A 736 4.77 -28.31 27.32
CA ALA A 736 5.68 -27.58 28.21
C ALA A 736 7.16 -27.68 27.80
N GLN A 737 7.62 -28.86 27.34
CA GLN A 737 9.01 -29.06 26.88
C GLN A 737 9.36 -28.17 25.68
N SER A 738 8.53 -28.19 24.64
CA SER A 738 8.67 -27.30 23.47
C SER A 738 8.59 -25.83 23.84
N LEU A 739 7.73 -25.46 24.80
CA LEU A 739 7.63 -24.09 25.28
C LEU A 739 8.91 -23.64 26.02
N GLN A 740 9.49 -24.53 26.83
CA GLN A 740 10.73 -24.26 27.56
C GLN A 740 11.89 -24.00 26.58
N LEU A 741 12.04 -24.80 25.52
CA LEU A 741 13.04 -24.56 24.47
C LEU A 741 12.91 -23.17 23.81
N LEU A 742 11.69 -22.65 23.63
CA LEU A 742 11.47 -21.28 23.13
C LEU A 742 11.77 -20.20 24.18
N ILE A 743 11.61 -20.53 25.47
CA ILE A 743 11.93 -19.67 26.61
C ILE A 743 13.44 -19.57 26.81
N ASP A 744 14.17 -20.68 26.76
CA ASP A 744 15.62 -20.74 26.97
C ASP A 744 16.38 -19.96 25.88
N GLN A 745 15.86 -19.94 24.65
CA GLN A 745 16.37 -19.15 23.51
C GLN A 745 16.01 -17.65 23.59
N ILE A 746 15.22 -17.23 24.58
CA ILE A 746 14.86 -15.83 24.83
C ILE A 746 15.52 -15.31 26.12
N ASN A 747 15.53 -16.16 27.14
CA ASN A 747 16.17 -15.96 28.43
C ASN A 747 17.15 -17.12 28.67
N PRO A 748 18.40 -17.05 28.14
CA PRO A 748 19.40 -18.04 28.48
C PRO A 748 19.59 -18.12 30.02
N PRO A 749 19.77 -19.33 30.58
CA PRO A 749 20.03 -19.51 32.00
C PRO A 749 21.39 -18.92 32.37
N ALA A 750 21.49 -18.37 33.58
CA ALA A 750 22.68 -17.64 34.03
C ALA A 750 23.91 -18.53 34.30
N ASP A 751 23.72 -19.86 34.33
CA ASP A 751 24.79 -20.85 34.58
C ASP A 751 25.47 -21.34 33.29
N LEU A 752 25.14 -20.77 32.12
CA LEU A 752 25.96 -20.94 30.92
C LEU A 752 27.23 -20.10 31.08
N PRO A 753 28.44 -20.70 31.05
CA PRO A 753 29.65 -19.91 31.09
C PRO A 753 29.72 -19.01 29.85
N GLU A 754 29.95 -17.72 30.07
CA GLU A 754 30.55 -16.88 29.04
C GLU A 754 31.88 -17.54 28.62
N PRO A 755 32.22 -17.59 27.32
CA PRO A 755 33.42 -18.30 26.88
C PRO A 755 34.63 -17.66 27.55
N GLU A 756 35.37 -18.45 28.35
CA GLU A 756 36.51 -17.97 29.12
C GLU A 756 37.51 -17.28 28.19
N ASP A 757 37.66 -15.96 28.34
CA ASP A 757 38.67 -15.18 27.62
C ASP A 757 40.05 -15.73 28.00
N GLY A 758 40.70 -16.38 27.03
CA GLY A 758 41.98 -17.04 27.27
C GLY A 758 43.07 -16.03 27.61
N GLU A 759 43.54 -16.06 28.86
CA GLU A 759 44.76 -15.39 29.29
C GLU A 759 45.95 -15.93 28.45
N ASP A 760 46.62 -15.06 27.70
CA ASP A 760 47.94 -15.31 27.13
C ASP A 760 48.79 -14.02 27.18
N ASP A 761 50.09 -14.21 27.31
CA ASP A 761 51.02 -13.24 27.91
C ASP A 761 51.67 -12.30 26.87
N SER A 762 51.88 -11.01 27.19
CA SER A 762 52.81 -10.14 26.42
C SER A 762 53.36 -8.93 27.20
N SER A 763 54.26 -9.19 28.15
CA SER A 763 55.47 -8.37 28.43
C SER A 763 55.36 -6.85 28.67
N GLU A 764 55.40 -6.50 29.97
CA GLU A 764 56.34 -5.55 30.62
C GLU A 764 56.61 -4.09 30.13
N ASN A 765 56.82 -3.24 31.16
CA ASN A 765 57.52 -1.94 31.16
C ASN A 765 56.73 -0.71 30.61
N ASP A 766 56.79 0.49 31.19
CA ASP A 766 57.66 1.06 32.24
C ASP A 766 56.89 2.13 33.06
N GLY A 767 57.46 2.63 34.17
CA GLY A 767 57.29 4.05 34.52
C GLY A 767 56.45 4.47 35.75
N SER A 768 56.95 4.17 36.96
CA SER A 768 57.12 5.17 38.04
C SER A 768 55.92 5.88 38.72
N ASP A 769 55.60 5.37 39.93
CA ASP A 769 55.57 6.12 41.21
C ASP A 769 54.33 6.96 41.66
N GLY A 770 53.93 6.75 42.92
CA GLY A 770 53.77 7.87 43.87
C GLY A 770 52.38 8.23 44.46
N GLY A 771 52.00 7.65 45.60
CA GLY A 771 51.40 8.44 46.70
C GLY A 771 49.92 8.22 47.11
N ASP A 772 49.78 7.63 48.30
CA ASP A 772 48.63 7.53 49.22
C ASP A 772 47.46 8.56 49.20
N SER A 773 46.23 7.99 49.18
CA SER A 773 45.20 8.02 50.26
C SER A 773 44.33 9.25 50.60
N ASP A 774 43.10 8.91 51.04
CA ASP A 774 42.08 9.66 51.81
C ASP A 774 41.38 10.89 51.20
N GLY A 775 40.08 11.11 51.52
CA GLY A 775 39.47 12.42 51.22
C GLY A 775 37.97 12.71 51.46
N ASN A 776 37.04 11.75 51.25
CA ASN A 776 35.60 11.74 51.64
C ASN A 776 34.65 12.98 51.47
N GLU A 777 33.39 12.72 51.08
CA GLU A 777 32.14 13.53 51.26
C GLU A 777 31.85 14.84 50.47
N ASP A 778 30.84 14.73 49.57
CA ASP A 778 29.68 15.60 49.29
C ASP A 778 29.75 17.16 49.27
N SER A 779 29.46 17.77 48.10
CA SER A 779 28.20 18.52 47.83
C SER A 779 28.13 19.20 46.44
N ASP A 780 26.91 19.51 45.97
CA ASP A 780 26.57 19.91 44.58
C ASP A 780 27.07 21.29 44.11
N THR A 781 27.33 21.45 42.79
CA THR A 781 26.87 22.58 41.93
C THR A 781 27.11 22.27 40.43
N ASP A 782 26.27 22.83 39.54
CA ASP A 782 26.27 22.66 38.08
C ASP A 782 27.59 22.92 37.33
N GLY A 783 27.82 22.12 36.26
CA GLY A 783 28.23 22.67 34.96
C GLY A 783 29.52 22.15 34.31
N GLY A 784 29.39 21.38 33.21
CA GLY A 784 30.41 21.31 32.15
C GLY A 784 30.90 19.92 31.74
N THR A 785 30.89 19.67 30.42
CA THR A 785 31.79 18.78 29.65
C THR A 785 32.25 17.46 30.29
N ALA A 786 31.58 16.36 29.94
CA ALA A 786 32.20 15.04 29.90
C ALA A 786 32.46 14.65 28.44
N THR A 787 33.69 14.86 27.97
CA THR A 787 34.20 14.30 26.70
C THR A 787 35.22 13.23 27.03
N ASP A 788 34.82 11.97 26.88
CA ASP A 788 35.73 10.89 26.48
C ASP A 788 34.96 10.05 25.45
N ASP A 789 35.08 10.46 24.19
CA ASP A 789 34.58 9.73 23.03
C ASP A 789 35.70 8.75 22.65
N GLU A 790 35.55 7.45 22.96
CA GLU A 790 36.46 6.42 22.45
C GLU A 790 36.37 6.46 20.92
N SER A 791 37.33 7.15 20.30
CA SER A 791 37.24 7.56 18.91
C SER A 791 37.29 6.33 17.99
N VAL A 792 36.10 5.89 17.58
CA VAL A 792 35.91 4.86 16.56
C VAL A 792 36.74 5.25 15.34
N ASP A 793 37.71 4.40 14.99
CA ASP A 793 38.62 4.52 13.82
C ASP A 793 38.02 5.45 12.74
N GLU A 794 38.63 6.61 12.50
CA GLU A 794 38.19 7.49 11.41
C GLU A 794 38.27 6.77 10.05
N GLU A 795 39.22 5.83 9.89
CA GLU A 795 39.21 4.87 8.76
C GLU A 795 37.93 4.04 8.68
N PHE A 796 37.42 3.50 9.80
CA PHE A 796 36.20 2.69 9.81
C PHE A 796 34.96 3.55 9.57
N ARG A 797 34.92 4.77 10.11
CA ARG A 797 33.88 5.75 9.75
C ARG A 797 33.93 6.08 8.25
N ASN A 798 35.11 6.26 7.68
CA ASN A 798 35.28 6.60 6.27
C ASN A 798 34.97 5.41 5.34
N ASP A 799 35.43 4.19 5.63
CA ASP A 799 35.09 2.96 4.89
C ASP A 799 33.57 2.70 4.88
N VAL A 800 32.92 2.86 6.04
CA VAL A 800 31.46 2.70 6.17
C VAL A 800 30.72 3.86 5.49
N ALA A 801 31.24 5.09 5.55
CA ALA A 801 30.68 6.24 4.84
C ALA A 801 30.88 6.16 3.31
N VAL A 802 31.93 5.51 2.82
CA VAL A 802 32.13 5.21 1.38
C VAL A 802 31.18 4.09 0.95
N ALA A 803 31.01 3.04 1.75
CA ALA A 803 30.05 1.97 1.47
C ALA A 803 28.59 2.46 1.46
N LEU A 804 28.22 3.35 2.39
CA LEU A 804 26.92 4.03 2.39
C LEU A 804 26.83 5.12 1.30
N GLY A 805 27.91 5.85 1.03
CA GLY A 805 27.97 6.93 0.06
C GLY A 805 27.78 6.44 -1.38
N HIS A 806 28.32 5.28 -1.75
CA HIS A 806 28.03 4.61 -3.02
C HIS A 806 26.57 4.17 -3.16
N ALA A 807 25.84 3.97 -2.05
CA ALA A 807 24.42 3.60 -2.07
C ALA A 807 23.47 4.82 -2.00
N LEU A 808 23.89 5.92 -1.38
CA LEU A 808 23.05 7.09 -1.10
C LEU A 808 23.31 8.30 -2.02
N SER A 809 24.24 8.20 -2.97
CA SER A 809 24.65 9.32 -3.85
C SER A 809 23.65 9.63 -4.99
N LYS A 810 22.47 10.12 -4.61
CA LYS A 810 21.71 11.09 -5.41
C LYS A 810 21.90 12.48 -4.81
N PRO A 811 22.07 13.53 -5.63
CA PRO A 811 22.34 14.88 -5.11
C PRO A 811 21.10 15.44 -4.39
N THR A 812 21.30 15.93 -3.18
CA THR A 812 20.32 16.71 -2.43
C THR A 812 20.08 18.05 -3.10
N ALA A 813 18.82 18.37 -3.36
CA ALA A 813 18.33 19.73 -3.59
C ALA A 813 17.13 19.92 -2.65
N ASP A 814 17.10 21.04 -1.93
CA ASP A 814 16.15 21.27 -0.85
C ASP A 814 14.72 21.49 -1.37
N ASP A 815 13.75 20.82 -0.77
CA ASP A 815 12.41 21.36 -0.48
C ASP A 815 11.77 20.51 0.64
N ASP A 816 10.93 21.14 1.47
CA ASP A 816 10.35 20.57 2.70
C ASP A 816 8.90 20.07 2.49
N ASP A 817 8.32 19.41 3.50
CA ASP A 817 6.90 18.98 3.58
C ASP A 817 6.36 18.03 2.47
N SER A 818 6.46 16.70 2.68
CA SER A 818 5.29 15.82 2.52
C SER A 818 5.42 14.46 3.21
N ASP A 819 4.42 14.10 4.02
CA ASP A 819 4.24 12.75 4.57
C ASP A 819 3.80 11.76 3.47
N THR A 820 4.77 11.15 2.79
CA THR A 820 4.56 9.89 2.04
C THR A 820 5.43 8.81 2.64
N GLU A 821 4.83 7.67 3.02
CA GLU A 821 5.55 6.52 3.59
C GLU A 821 6.74 6.14 2.71
N SER A 822 7.93 6.09 3.29
CA SER A 822 9.20 5.87 2.57
C SER A 822 9.14 4.58 1.75
N ASP A 823 9.25 4.72 0.43
CA ASP A 823 9.20 3.62 -0.53
C ASP A 823 10.18 2.50 -0.14
N LEU A 824 9.76 1.24 -0.28
CA LEU A 824 10.51 0.08 0.20
C LEU A 824 11.89 0.03 -0.45
N MET A 825 12.94 0.16 0.38
CA MET A 825 14.34 -0.10 0.00
C MET A 825 14.41 -1.46 -0.71
N ASN A 826 14.95 -1.47 -1.93
CA ASN A 826 14.82 -2.63 -2.80
C ASN A 826 15.63 -3.81 -2.24
N ASP A 827 15.12 -5.04 -2.33
CA ASP A 827 15.78 -6.22 -1.72
C ASP A 827 17.25 -6.36 -2.19
N ASP A 828 17.54 -5.94 -3.44
CA ASP A 828 18.88 -5.95 -4.03
C ASP A 828 19.84 -4.96 -3.37
N GLU A 829 19.34 -3.80 -2.93
CA GLU A 829 20.11 -2.75 -2.25
C GLU A 829 20.42 -3.17 -0.80
N MET A 830 19.44 -3.78 -0.13
CA MET A 830 19.60 -4.35 1.22
C MET A 830 20.62 -5.51 1.21
N LEU A 831 20.51 -6.42 0.24
CA LEU A 831 21.41 -7.58 0.12
C LEU A 831 22.83 -7.15 -0.28
N ALA A 832 22.99 -6.13 -1.14
CA ALA A 832 24.29 -5.53 -1.44
C ALA A 832 24.90 -4.84 -0.20
N LEU A 833 24.09 -4.15 0.60
CA LEU A 833 24.53 -3.53 1.86
C LEU A 833 25.06 -4.60 2.84
N ASP A 834 24.30 -5.66 3.09
CA ASP A 834 24.69 -6.77 3.96
C ASP A 834 25.94 -7.50 3.45
N ALA A 835 26.07 -7.72 2.14
CA ALA A 835 27.23 -8.35 1.54
C ALA A 835 28.52 -7.49 1.69
N ASN A 836 28.41 -6.18 1.49
CA ASN A 836 29.52 -5.24 1.64
C ASN A 836 29.92 -5.09 3.12
N LEU A 837 28.94 -4.98 4.03
CA LEU A 837 29.18 -4.99 5.48
C LEU A 837 29.88 -6.28 5.90
N ALA A 838 29.40 -7.45 5.46
CA ALA A 838 30.02 -8.74 5.76
C ALA A 838 31.45 -8.85 5.20
N ALA A 839 31.75 -8.26 4.03
CA ALA A 839 33.09 -8.22 3.46
C ALA A 839 34.05 -7.29 4.26
N ILE A 840 33.57 -6.14 4.72
CA ILE A 840 34.31 -5.21 5.59
C ILE A 840 34.59 -5.87 6.95
N PHE A 841 33.58 -6.48 7.58
CA PHE A 841 33.73 -7.15 8.87
C PHE A 841 34.62 -8.41 8.80
N LYS A 842 34.68 -9.11 7.67
CA LYS A 842 35.62 -10.23 7.46
C LYS A 842 37.09 -9.80 7.38
N ARG A 843 37.41 -8.49 7.27
CA ARG A 843 38.79 -7.98 7.12
C ARG A 843 39.49 -7.53 8.42
N ARG A 844 38.79 -7.40 9.56
CA ARG A 844 39.40 -7.08 10.88
C ARG A 844 38.83 -7.99 11.97
N THR A 845 39.66 -8.81 12.61
CA THR A 845 39.26 -9.79 13.65
C THR A 845 39.59 -9.32 15.06
N GLY A 846 38.72 -9.63 16.04
CA GLY A 846 38.86 -9.26 17.46
C GLY A 846 37.79 -8.27 17.93
N LYS A 847 37.27 -8.46 19.16
CA LYS A 847 36.15 -7.75 19.85
C LYS A 847 34.84 -7.53 19.07
N LYS A 848 34.87 -6.97 17.85
CA LYS A 848 33.71 -6.76 16.96
C LYS A 848 32.98 -8.06 16.57
N LEU A 849 33.64 -9.22 16.67
CA LEU A 849 33.00 -10.53 16.49
C LEU A 849 31.91 -10.81 17.53
N ALA A 850 32.13 -10.42 18.79
CA ALA A 850 31.10 -10.50 19.84
C ALA A 850 29.93 -9.53 19.57
N GLN A 851 30.21 -8.37 18.97
CA GLN A 851 29.18 -7.42 18.55
C GLN A 851 28.28 -8.00 17.44
N ILE A 852 28.86 -8.73 16.48
CA ILE A 852 28.10 -9.45 15.44
C ILE A 852 27.30 -10.61 16.04
N HIS A 853 27.86 -11.36 16.99
CA HIS A 853 27.12 -12.42 17.68
C HIS A 853 25.93 -11.86 18.46
N ASN A 854 26.09 -10.70 19.12
CA ASN A 854 25.04 -10.01 19.86
C ASN A 854 23.91 -9.48 18.92
N THR A 855 24.23 -8.94 17.75
CA THR A 855 23.19 -8.55 16.78
C THR A 855 22.46 -9.77 16.20
N GLN A 856 23.16 -10.85 15.88
CA GLN A 856 22.54 -12.09 15.39
C GLN A 856 21.64 -12.74 16.45
N ASP A 857 22.07 -12.78 17.71
CA ASP A 857 21.26 -13.19 18.87
C ASP A 857 20.01 -12.29 19.04
N LEU A 858 20.17 -10.97 19.01
CA LEU A 858 19.02 -10.04 19.08
C LEU A 858 18.03 -10.30 17.94
N HIS A 859 18.51 -10.55 16.72
CA HIS A 859 17.65 -10.95 15.60
C HIS A 859 16.99 -12.32 15.84
N LEU A 860 17.67 -13.29 16.45
CA LEU A 860 17.08 -14.58 16.82
C LEU A 860 16.00 -14.43 17.90
N ARG A 861 16.29 -13.77 19.02
CA ARG A 861 15.30 -13.39 20.05
C ARG A 861 14.08 -12.69 19.43
N MET A 862 14.31 -11.75 18.51
CA MET A 862 13.28 -11.03 17.78
C MET A 862 12.42 -11.93 16.87
N LYS A 863 13.01 -12.95 16.23
CA LYS A 863 12.30 -13.99 15.44
C LYS A 863 11.50 -14.94 16.35
N VAL A 864 12.08 -15.47 17.43
CA VAL A 864 11.39 -16.41 18.35
C VAL A 864 10.17 -15.74 18.99
N LEU A 865 10.26 -14.46 19.36
CA LEU A 865 9.11 -13.67 19.83
C LEU A 865 7.99 -13.51 18.80
N GLU A 866 8.25 -13.66 17.49
CA GLU A 866 7.18 -13.70 16.48
C GLU A 866 6.49 -15.06 16.44
N LEU A 867 7.23 -16.16 16.61
CA LEU A 867 6.64 -17.48 16.75
C LEU A 867 5.76 -17.54 18.00
N ILE A 868 6.22 -17.02 19.15
CA ILE A 868 5.39 -16.91 20.36
C ILE A 868 4.21 -15.94 20.15
N GLY A 869 4.42 -14.81 19.47
CA GLY A 869 3.36 -13.86 19.13
C GLY A 869 2.30 -14.38 18.16
N LYS A 870 2.65 -15.35 17.30
CA LYS A 870 1.73 -16.13 16.46
C LYS A 870 1.04 -17.21 17.31
N PHE A 871 1.80 -17.97 18.09
CA PHE A 871 1.30 -19.01 19.00
C PHE A 871 0.17 -18.51 19.90
N VAL A 872 0.36 -17.40 20.61
CA VAL A 872 -0.64 -16.82 21.52
C VAL A 872 -1.96 -16.49 20.81
N LYS A 873 -1.89 -16.03 19.55
CA LYS A 873 -3.07 -15.69 18.72
C LYS A 873 -3.83 -16.92 18.22
N LEU A 874 -3.21 -18.10 18.21
CA LEU A 874 -3.87 -19.37 17.90
C LEU A 874 -4.67 -19.95 19.08
N HIS A 875 -4.76 -19.21 20.19
CA HIS A 875 -5.53 -19.51 21.41
C HIS A 875 -5.15 -20.85 22.09
N PRO A 876 -3.86 -21.07 22.44
CA PRO A 876 -3.41 -22.26 23.13
C PRO A 876 -3.95 -22.34 24.56
N ALA A 877 -3.92 -23.54 25.15
CA ALA A 877 -4.50 -23.84 26.45
C ALA A 877 -4.08 -22.85 27.57
N PRO A 878 -4.97 -22.49 28.51
CA PRO A 878 -4.69 -21.48 29.54
C PRO A 878 -3.42 -21.76 30.39
N ALA A 879 -3.16 -23.01 30.77
CA ALA A 879 -1.94 -23.36 31.51
C ALA A 879 -0.66 -23.09 30.71
N THR A 880 -0.68 -23.36 29.40
CA THR A 880 0.44 -23.06 28.47
C THR A 880 0.64 -21.55 28.32
N ARG A 881 -0.44 -20.76 28.32
CA ARG A 881 -0.37 -19.27 28.35
C ARG A 881 0.20 -18.74 29.66
N GLY A 882 -0.13 -19.36 30.80
CA GLY A 882 0.41 -18.99 32.11
C GLY A 882 1.93 -19.09 32.18
N ARG A 883 2.50 -20.18 31.65
CA ARG A 883 3.96 -20.42 31.64
C ARG A 883 4.78 -19.37 30.87
N LEU A 884 4.17 -18.63 29.94
CA LEU A 884 4.84 -17.51 29.24
C LEU A 884 4.96 -16.23 30.09
N ILE A 885 4.17 -16.06 31.15
CA ILE A 885 4.07 -14.78 31.87
C ILE A 885 5.36 -14.44 32.62
N LYS A 886 5.94 -15.40 33.37
CA LYS A 886 7.19 -15.20 34.11
C LYS A 886 8.37 -14.87 33.17
N PRO A 887 8.70 -15.69 32.15
CA PRO A 887 9.82 -15.40 31.24
C PRO A 887 9.71 -14.07 30.48
N LEU A 888 8.52 -13.71 29.98
CA LEU A 888 8.33 -12.45 29.26
C LEU A 888 8.46 -11.22 30.19
N LEU A 889 8.18 -11.36 31.49
CA LEU A 889 8.41 -10.30 32.49
C LEU A 889 9.88 -10.22 32.91
N GLU A 890 10.57 -11.35 33.05
CA GLU A 890 12.02 -11.42 33.30
C GLU A 890 12.81 -10.78 32.16
N LEU A 891 12.43 -11.06 30.91
CA LEU A 891 13.01 -10.43 29.73
C LEU A 891 12.85 -8.90 29.74
N ILE A 892 11.68 -8.38 30.15
CA ILE A 892 11.47 -6.92 30.30
C ILE A 892 12.41 -6.32 31.37
N GLY A 893 12.86 -7.11 32.34
CA GLY A 893 13.88 -6.74 33.32
C GLY A 893 15.32 -6.78 32.78
N LYS A 894 15.64 -7.73 31.88
CA LYS A 894 16.95 -7.87 31.21
C LYS A 894 17.17 -6.89 30.05
N ILE A 895 16.11 -6.28 29.51
CA ILE A 895 16.16 -5.42 28.31
C ILE A 895 16.86 -4.07 28.57
N ASN A 896 17.89 -3.80 27.76
CA ASN A 896 18.65 -2.54 27.73
C ASN A 896 17.85 -1.35 27.16
N THR A 897 18.31 -0.12 27.44
CA THR A 897 17.67 1.13 26.98
C THR A 897 17.57 1.29 25.46
N SER A 898 18.45 0.64 24.69
CA SER A 898 18.44 0.62 23.22
C SER A 898 17.38 -0.30 22.62
N GLU A 899 17.02 -1.42 23.27
CA GLU A 899 16.12 -2.45 22.73
C GLU A 899 14.61 -2.09 22.87
N VAL A 900 14.24 -0.82 22.70
CA VAL A 900 12.86 -0.30 22.89
C VAL A 900 11.83 -1.05 22.04
N VAL A 901 12.22 -1.47 20.83
CA VAL A 901 11.37 -2.26 19.92
C VAL A 901 11.07 -3.65 20.50
N LEU A 902 12.07 -4.32 21.06
CA LEU A 902 11.91 -5.62 21.72
C LEU A 902 10.93 -5.49 22.89
N LYS A 903 11.13 -4.48 23.75
CA LYS A 903 10.25 -4.18 24.90
C LYS A 903 8.78 -3.98 24.50
N LYS A 904 8.52 -3.19 23.47
CA LYS A 904 7.17 -2.96 22.93
C LYS A 904 6.53 -4.25 22.40
N LYS A 905 7.32 -5.12 21.74
CA LYS A 905 6.87 -6.42 21.21
C LYS A 905 6.49 -7.39 22.33
N VAL A 906 7.31 -7.49 23.36
CA VAL A 906 7.09 -8.35 24.54
C VAL A 906 5.86 -7.91 25.34
N ILE A 907 5.70 -6.60 25.56
CA ILE A 907 4.49 -6.02 26.17
C ILE A 907 3.23 -6.38 25.37
N LYS A 908 3.27 -6.26 24.04
CA LYS A 908 2.14 -6.64 23.17
C LYS A 908 1.79 -8.13 23.27
N ILE A 909 2.78 -9.01 23.39
CA ILE A 909 2.57 -10.46 23.57
C ILE A 909 1.94 -10.76 24.94
N LEU A 910 2.37 -10.10 26.02
CA LEU A 910 1.74 -10.20 27.34
C LEU A 910 0.28 -9.73 27.33
N GLU A 911 -0.03 -8.66 26.59
CA GLU A 911 -1.41 -8.22 26.40
C GLU A 911 -2.24 -9.22 25.58
N ASP A 912 -1.75 -9.69 24.44
CA ASP A 912 -2.45 -10.70 23.63
C ASP A 912 -2.67 -12.01 24.43
N THR A 913 -1.77 -12.35 25.35
CA THR A 913 -1.87 -13.52 26.25
C THR A 913 -3.03 -13.42 27.24
N THR A 914 -3.30 -12.20 27.72
CA THR A 914 -4.25 -11.89 28.82
C THR A 914 -5.62 -11.39 28.35
N ARG A 915 -5.73 -10.88 27.12
CA ARG A 915 -6.97 -10.37 26.51
C ARG A 915 -8.01 -11.47 26.14
N LEU A 916 -7.63 -12.75 26.15
CA LEU A 916 -8.42 -13.84 25.56
C LEU A 916 -9.33 -14.57 26.56
N SER A 917 -10.61 -14.69 26.20
CA SER A 917 -11.65 -15.34 27.03
C SER A 917 -11.53 -16.88 27.00
N CYS A 918 -11.82 -17.53 28.13
CA CYS A 918 -11.68 -18.98 28.29
C CYS A 918 -12.50 -19.81 27.29
N ASN A 919 -13.61 -19.26 26.78
CA ASN A 919 -14.59 -19.97 25.95
C ASN A 919 -14.16 -20.17 24.47
N GLN A 920 -12.95 -19.74 24.08
CA GLN A 920 -12.46 -19.80 22.68
C GLN A 920 -11.47 -20.96 22.42
N SER A 921 -11.16 -21.77 23.43
CA SER A 921 -10.12 -22.81 23.40
C SER A 921 -10.56 -24.14 22.73
N GLU A 922 -11.23 -24.08 21.57
CA GLU A 922 -11.80 -25.27 20.90
C GLU A 922 -10.82 -26.08 20.02
N ARG A 923 -9.51 -25.74 19.99
CA ARG A 923 -8.53 -26.35 19.05
C ARG A 923 -7.26 -26.96 19.65
N SER A 924 -6.88 -26.58 20.87
CA SER A 924 -5.61 -27.01 21.49
C SER A 924 -5.82 -28.25 22.37
N ILE A 925 -4.83 -29.12 22.48
CA ILE A 925 -4.81 -30.19 23.49
C ILE A 925 -4.99 -29.55 24.88
N PRO A 926 -5.69 -30.18 25.85
CA PRO A 926 -5.65 -29.75 27.25
C PRO A 926 -4.21 -29.79 27.76
N GLY A 927 -3.56 -28.62 27.77
CA GLY A 927 -2.20 -28.46 28.26
C GLY A 927 -2.08 -28.90 29.72
N GLN A 928 -0.92 -29.45 30.09
CA GLN A 928 -0.64 -29.90 31.45
C GLN A 928 -0.94 -28.75 32.44
N PRO A 929 -1.77 -28.97 33.48
CA PRO A 929 -2.08 -27.94 34.46
C PRO A 929 -0.82 -27.45 35.17
N LEU A 930 -0.90 -26.25 35.76
CA LEU A 930 0.13 -25.69 36.62
C LEU A 930 0.05 -26.34 38.00
N THR A 931 1.22 -26.70 38.54
CA THR A 931 1.42 -27.09 39.94
C THR A 931 1.29 -25.88 40.87
N SER A 932 1.14 -26.12 42.18
CA SER A 932 1.22 -25.06 43.19
C SER A 932 2.49 -24.19 43.05
N ALA A 933 3.65 -24.83 42.88
CA ALA A 933 4.95 -24.16 42.76
C ALA A 933 5.04 -23.24 41.53
N GLU A 934 4.76 -23.75 40.32
CA GLU A 934 4.74 -22.93 39.09
C GLU A 934 3.75 -21.75 39.22
N THR A 935 2.62 -21.95 39.91
CA THR A 935 1.62 -20.91 40.14
C THR A 935 2.15 -19.84 41.11
N SER A 936 2.87 -20.24 42.16
CA SER A 936 3.54 -19.34 43.11
C SER A 936 4.55 -18.45 42.38
N GLU A 937 5.46 -19.04 41.62
CA GLU A 937 6.51 -18.31 40.88
C GLU A 937 5.94 -17.30 39.88
N ILE A 938 4.85 -17.64 39.18
CA ILE A 938 4.19 -16.71 38.24
C ILE A 938 3.54 -15.54 38.99
N ILE A 939 2.90 -15.77 40.14
CA ILE A 939 2.32 -14.72 40.98
C ILE A 939 3.43 -13.82 41.53
N GLU A 940 4.48 -14.40 42.10
CA GLU A 940 5.63 -13.70 42.66
C GLU A 940 6.35 -12.84 41.61
N ALA A 941 6.61 -13.36 40.41
CA ALA A 941 7.20 -12.60 39.31
C ALA A 941 6.34 -11.39 38.89
N VAL A 942 5.03 -11.57 38.73
CA VAL A 942 4.09 -10.48 38.42
C VAL A 942 4.10 -9.40 39.52
N HIS A 943 4.08 -9.81 40.78
CA HIS A 943 4.06 -8.91 41.92
C HIS A 943 5.41 -8.22 42.17
N LEU A 944 6.53 -8.87 41.86
CA LEU A 944 7.88 -8.30 41.97
C LEU A 944 8.10 -7.22 40.91
N VAL A 945 7.87 -7.55 39.62
CA VAL A 945 8.07 -6.59 38.51
C VAL A 945 7.11 -5.39 38.61
N ALA A 946 5.89 -5.60 39.11
CA ALA A 946 4.96 -4.50 39.38
C ALA A 946 5.42 -3.55 40.50
N GLN A 947 6.28 -4.00 41.42
CA GLN A 947 6.85 -3.16 42.49
C GLN A 947 8.14 -2.43 42.07
N THR A 948 8.93 -3.02 41.16
CA THR A 948 10.25 -2.50 40.76
C THR A 948 10.25 -1.64 39.49
N THR A 949 9.26 -1.79 38.61
CA THR A 949 9.19 -1.05 37.34
C THR A 949 8.75 0.40 37.51
N SER A 950 9.38 1.33 36.77
CA SER A 950 8.95 2.73 36.63
C SER A 950 8.05 2.95 35.41
N ALA A 951 8.19 2.13 34.37
CA ALA A 951 7.50 2.29 33.09
C ALA A 951 5.98 2.10 33.22
N ALA A 952 5.21 2.98 32.59
CA ALA A 952 3.75 2.95 32.65
C ALA A 952 3.18 1.68 32.02
N ASP A 953 3.60 1.39 30.80
CA ASP A 953 3.11 0.31 29.96
C ASP A 953 3.37 -1.07 30.61
N THR A 954 4.55 -1.24 31.22
CA THR A 954 4.89 -2.44 32.00
C THR A 954 4.02 -2.57 33.24
N ALA A 955 3.82 -1.49 34.00
CA ALA A 955 2.96 -1.53 35.19
C ALA A 955 1.48 -1.83 34.85
N GLU A 956 0.98 -1.33 33.72
CA GLU A 956 -0.35 -1.67 33.21
C GLU A 956 -0.43 -3.13 32.72
N SER A 957 0.62 -3.62 32.05
CA SER A 957 0.73 -5.03 31.64
C SER A 957 0.72 -5.97 32.83
N CYS A 958 1.48 -5.69 33.89
CA CYS A 958 1.45 -6.49 35.12
C CYS A 958 0.07 -6.48 35.79
N ALA A 959 -0.67 -5.37 35.74
CA ALA A 959 -2.05 -5.30 36.24
C ALA A 959 -3.02 -6.17 35.40
N LYS A 960 -2.85 -6.22 34.08
CA LYS A 960 -3.60 -7.11 33.17
C LYS A 960 -3.27 -8.59 33.44
N CYS A 961 -2.00 -8.94 33.62
CA CYS A 961 -1.55 -10.28 34.00
C CYS A 961 -2.15 -10.73 35.34
N ASN A 962 -2.05 -9.89 36.37
CA ASN A 962 -2.61 -10.21 37.69
C ASN A 962 -4.15 -10.41 37.63
N LEU A 963 -4.86 -9.51 36.94
CA LEU A 963 -6.31 -9.64 36.76
C LEU A 963 -6.70 -10.97 36.06
N TRP A 964 -5.91 -11.38 35.06
CA TRP A 964 -6.13 -12.63 34.33
C TRP A 964 -5.83 -13.86 35.19
N LEU A 965 -4.75 -13.87 35.97
CA LEU A 965 -4.44 -14.94 36.93
C LEU A 965 -5.56 -15.12 37.96
N ILE A 966 -6.11 -14.00 38.47
CA ILE A 966 -7.26 -14.03 39.38
C ILE A 966 -8.51 -14.59 38.67
N GLU A 967 -8.77 -14.26 37.40
CA GLU A 967 -9.90 -14.84 36.65
C GLU A 967 -9.75 -16.36 36.44
N MET A 968 -8.53 -16.84 36.14
CA MET A 968 -8.25 -18.27 35.94
C MET A 968 -8.28 -19.07 37.25
N ILE A 969 -7.78 -18.52 38.36
CA ILE A 969 -7.83 -19.17 39.68
C ILE A 969 -9.27 -19.10 40.23
N GLN A 970 -9.96 -17.95 40.22
CA GLN A 970 -11.31 -17.87 40.79
C GLN A 970 -12.40 -18.62 39.99
N SER A 971 -12.17 -18.92 38.71
CA SER A 971 -13.10 -19.72 37.90
C SER A 971 -13.10 -21.22 38.25
N ASN A 972 -12.24 -21.67 39.18
CA ASN A 972 -12.13 -23.05 39.64
C ASN A 972 -11.86 -24.04 38.49
N ASN A 973 -11.10 -23.59 37.48
CA ASN A 973 -10.85 -24.33 36.26
C ASN A 973 -9.72 -25.35 36.43
N SER A 974 -10.08 -26.64 36.49
CA SER A 974 -9.15 -27.76 36.59
C SER A 974 -8.26 -27.97 35.35
N SER A 975 -8.45 -27.20 34.27
CA SER A 975 -7.52 -27.12 33.13
C SER A 975 -6.45 -26.03 33.27
N PHE A 976 -6.40 -25.34 34.42
CA PHE A 976 -5.41 -24.28 34.68
C PHE A 976 -4.46 -24.66 35.82
N VAL A 977 -4.99 -25.03 36.99
CA VAL A 977 -4.24 -25.51 38.17
C VAL A 977 -4.72 -26.91 38.54
N VAL A 978 -3.84 -27.76 39.07
CA VAL A 978 -4.20 -29.11 39.54
C VAL A 978 -5.30 -29.01 40.62
N ALA A 979 -6.34 -29.85 40.53
CA ALA A 979 -7.52 -29.73 41.38
C ALA A 979 -7.25 -29.93 42.90
N THR A 980 -6.16 -30.60 43.26
CA THR A 980 -5.67 -30.71 44.65
C THR A 980 -5.07 -29.41 45.17
N ASP A 981 -4.30 -28.74 44.32
CA ASP A 981 -3.43 -27.59 44.66
C ASP A 981 -4.22 -26.28 44.69
N HIS A 982 -5.46 -26.28 44.19
CA HIS A 982 -6.29 -25.09 43.98
C HIS A 982 -6.49 -24.23 45.24
N GLN A 983 -6.66 -24.87 46.41
CA GLN A 983 -6.80 -24.16 47.69
C GLN A 983 -5.48 -23.58 48.21
N GLU A 984 -4.34 -24.07 47.72
CA GLU A 984 -3.01 -23.58 48.08
C GLU A 984 -2.66 -22.37 47.21
N ALA A 985 -2.77 -22.51 45.89
CA ALA A 985 -2.62 -21.40 44.94
C ALA A 985 -3.50 -20.18 45.29
N LEU A 986 -4.74 -20.41 45.76
CA LEU A 986 -5.63 -19.35 46.22
C LEU A 986 -5.15 -18.66 47.51
N LYS A 987 -4.48 -19.38 48.43
CA LYS A 987 -3.86 -18.77 49.63
C LYS A 987 -2.64 -17.93 49.23
N THR A 988 -1.74 -18.48 48.43
CA THR A 988 -0.54 -17.80 47.90
C THR A 988 -0.90 -16.51 47.17
N LEU A 989 -1.96 -16.55 46.35
CA LEU A 989 -2.49 -15.38 45.67
C LEU A 989 -2.95 -14.29 46.66
N ILE A 990 -3.55 -14.65 47.79
CA ILE A 990 -3.98 -13.70 48.83
C ILE A 990 -2.78 -13.14 49.60
N THR A 991 -1.83 -13.97 50.03
CA THR A 991 -0.66 -13.52 50.80
C THR A 991 0.21 -12.57 49.99
N ALA A 992 0.51 -12.90 48.72
CA ALA A 992 1.23 -12.01 47.80
C ALA A 992 0.52 -10.65 47.62
N HIS A 993 -0.82 -10.64 47.60
CA HIS A 993 -1.60 -9.39 47.57
C HIS A 993 -1.51 -8.60 48.88
N GLN A 994 -1.60 -9.26 50.05
CA GLN A 994 -1.47 -8.60 51.36
C GLN A 994 -0.07 -8.00 51.55
N GLU A 995 0.98 -8.72 51.16
CA GLU A 995 2.37 -8.26 51.21
C GLU A 995 2.61 -7.11 50.24
N SER A 996 2.07 -7.18 49.03
CA SER A 996 2.17 -6.08 48.04
C SER A 996 1.43 -4.82 48.50
N LEU A 997 0.29 -4.97 49.18
CA LEU A 997 -0.47 -3.86 49.77
C LEU A 997 0.32 -3.19 50.92
N LYS A 998 0.93 -4.01 51.80
CA LYS A 998 1.81 -3.54 52.87
C LYS A 998 3.05 -2.84 52.30
N SER A 999 3.71 -3.45 51.31
CA SER A 999 4.85 -2.90 50.59
C SER A 999 4.54 -1.54 49.94
N PHE A 1000 3.37 -1.40 49.30
CA PHE A 1000 2.88 -0.16 48.70
C PHE A 1000 2.68 0.97 49.72
N CYS A 1001 2.16 0.66 50.90
CA CYS A 1001 1.87 1.66 51.95
C CYS A 1001 3.11 2.05 52.76
N LEU A 1002 3.98 1.08 53.08
CA LEU A 1002 5.10 1.24 54.01
C LEU A 1002 6.42 1.64 53.33
N LYS A 1003 6.73 1.10 52.13
CA LYS A 1003 7.99 1.42 51.44
C LYS A 1003 7.84 2.71 50.65
N ARG A 1004 8.54 3.77 51.09
CA ARG A 1004 8.62 5.07 50.37
C ARG A 1004 9.08 4.94 48.91
N SER A 1005 9.88 3.92 48.61
CA SER A 1005 10.41 3.60 47.28
C SER A 1005 9.48 2.74 46.39
N SER A 1006 8.28 2.37 46.84
CA SER A 1006 7.38 1.50 46.06
C SER A 1006 6.79 2.21 44.83
N LYS A 1007 7.19 1.75 43.63
CA LYS A 1007 6.73 2.27 42.33
C LYS A 1007 5.36 1.72 41.90
N LEU A 1008 4.82 0.75 42.63
CA LEU A 1008 3.52 0.13 42.36
C LEU A 1008 2.39 1.18 42.30
N ARG A 1009 1.41 0.99 41.41
CA ARG A 1009 0.38 1.99 41.09
C ARG A 1009 -1.01 1.57 41.62
N PRO A 1010 -1.88 2.50 42.09
CA PRO A 1010 -3.23 2.18 42.60
C PRO A 1010 -4.15 1.46 41.61
N VAL A 1011 -3.86 1.55 40.30
CA VAL A 1011 -4.59 0.85 39.24
C VAL A 1011 -4.52 -0.67 39.43
N PHE A 1012 -3.38 -1.19 39.88
CA PHE A 1012 -3.14 -2.62 40.11
C PHE A 1012 -4.21 -3.24 41.01
N PHE A 1013 -4.50 -2.64 42.17
CA PHE A 1013 -5.55 -3.10 43.09
C PHE A 1013 -6.97 -2.68 42.65
N SER A 1014 -7.15 -1.44 42.21
CA SER A 1014 -8.49 -0.89 41.93
C SER A 1014 -9.17 -1.49 40.69
N MET A 1015 -8.41 -2.03 39.73
CA MET A 1015 -8.94 -2.78 38.59
C MET A 1015 -9.54 -4.11 39.05
N ILE A 1016 -8.83 -4.82 39.92
CA ILE A 1016 -9.26 -6.10 40.51
C ILE A 1016 -10.53 -5.91 41.35
N PHE A 1017 -10.56 -4.91 42.25
CA PHE A 1017 -11.70 -4.74 43.17
C PHE A 1017 -13.01 -4.36 42.44
N LYS A 1018 -12.92 -3.78 41.23
CA LYS A 1018 -14.08 -3.49 40.36
C LYS A 1018 -14.57 -4.72 39.60
N ARG A 1019 -13.67 -5.65 39.21
CA ARG A 1019 -13.99 -6.86 38.43
C ARG A 1019 -14.37 -8.05 39.33
N PHE A 1020 -13.65 -8.23 40.44
CA PHE A 1020 -13.82 -9.31 41.42
C PHE A 1020 -14.03 -8.77 42.85
N PRO A 1021 -15.19 -8.15 43.16
CA PRO A 1021 -15.44 -7.58 44.49
C PRO A 1021 -15.31 -8.60 45.63
N ALA A 1022 -15.62 -9.88 45.38
CA ALA A 1022 -15.48 -10.95 46.36
C ALA A 1022 -14.01 -11.28 46.70
N PHE A 1023 -13.08 -11.16 45.74
CA PHE A 1023 -11.65 -11.29 46.01
C PHE A 1023 -11.12 -10.11 46.82
N GLY A 1024 -11.44 -8.89 46.39
CA GLY A 1024 -11.05 -7.66 47.12
C GLY A 1024 -11.59 -7.63 48.56
N TRP A 1025 -12.75 -8.24 48.81
CA TRP A 1025 -13.31 -8.38 50.15
C TRP A 1025 -12.45 -9.22 51.11
N LEU A 1026 -11.60 -10.12 50.61
CA LEU A 1026 -10.69 -10.91 51.47
C LEU A 1026 -9.62 -10.01 52.10
N LEU A 1027 -9.18 -8.97 51.39
CA LEU A 1027 -8.17 -7.99 51.82
C LEU A 1027 -8.75 -6.85 52.68
N ARG A 1028 -10.06 -6.87 52.96
CA ARG A 1028 -10.81 -5.73 53.53
C ARG A 1028 -10.26 -5.18 54.84
N HIS A 1029 -9.70 -6.05 55.68
CA HIS A 1029 -9.19 -5.68 57.01
C HIS A 1029 -7.82 -5.01 56.94
N ASP A 1030 -6.89 -5.52 56.13
CA ASP A 1030 -5.58 -4.86 55.89
C ASP A 1030 -5.79 -3.45 55.30
N ILE A 1031 -6.74 -3.28 54.37
CA ILE A 1031 -6.98 -1.99 53.70
C ILE A 1031 -7.54 -0.93 54.67
N ILE A 1032 -8.46 -1.30 55.58
CA ILE A 1032 -8.93 -0.34 56.61
C ILE A 1032 -7.82 -0.02 57.63
N ALA A 1033 -7.03 -1.00 58.05
CA ALA A 1033 -5.92 -0.73 58.98
C ALA A 1033 -4.91 0.27 58.37
N LEU A 1034 -4.49 0.02 57.12
CA LEU A 1034 -3.55 0.88 56.39
C LEU A 1034 -4.15 2.23 55.95
N SER A 1035 -5.47 2.41 55.96
CA SER A 1035 -6.10 3.72 55.69
C SER A 1035 -6.16 4.62 56.92
N VAL A 1036 -6.16 4.04 58.13
CA VAL A 1036 -6.28 4.76 59.41
C VAL A 1036 -4.92 5.03 60.05
N ASP A 1037 -3.94 4.11 59.90
CA ASP A 1037 -2.62 4.23 60.53
C ASP A 1037 -1.86 5.51 60.09
N SER A 1038 -1.88 6.50 60.97
CA SER A 1038 -1.17 7.77 60.78
C SER A 1038 0.31 7.73 61.14
N SER A 1039 0.77 6.66 61.80
CA SER A 1039 2.13 6.53 62.31
C SER A 1039 3.09 5.94 61.27
N THR A 1040 2.65 4.95 60.48
CA THR A 1040 3.51 4.33 59.44
C THR A 1040 3.14 4.74 58.01
N VAL A 1041 1.88 5.06 57.72
CA VAL A 1041 1.41 5.31 56.35
C VAL A 1041 1.25 6.81 56.06
N ASN A 1042 1.90 7.27 54.99
CA ASN A 1042 1.83 8.67 54.58
C ASN A 1042 0.41 9.09 54.12
N THR A 1043 0.13 10.38 54.18
CA THR A 1043 -1.20 10.96 53.93
C THR A 1043 -1.76 10.63 52.55
N TYR A 1044 -0.90 10.65 51.51
CA TYR A 1044 -1.28 10.36 50.13
C TYR A 1044 -1.61 8.87 49.90
N ARG A 1045 -0.85 7.95 50.52
CA ARG A 1045 -1.15 6.52 50.52
C ARG A 1045 -2.43 6.21 51.30
N ARG A 1046 -2.70 6.90 52.41
CA ARG A 1046 -3.96 6.79 53.16
C ARG A 1046 -5.18 7.24 52.33
N ASP A 1047 -5.10 8.38 51.64
CA ASP A 1047 -6.15 8.78 50.66
C ASP A 1047 -6.38 7.69 49.59
N GLN A 1048 -5.29 7.13 49.03
CA GLN A 1048 -5.38 6.04 48.03
C GLN A 1048 -6.01 4.75 48.61
N MET A 1049 -5.77 4.42 49.89
CA MET A 1049 -6.46 3.32 50.56
C MET A 1049 -7.96 3.62 50.75
N LEU A 1050 -8.33 4.86 51.09
CA LEU A 1050 -9.74 5.26 51.23
C LEU A 1050 -10.52 5.14 49.91
N ASP A 1051 -9.89 5.46 48.77
CA ASP A 1051 -10.49 5.21 47.44
C ASP A 1051 -10.69 3.71 47.15
N LEU A 1052 -9.81 2.84 47.66
CA LEU A 1052 -10.00 1.38 47.60
C LEU A 1052 -11.13 0.90 48.53
N VAL A 1053 -11.24 1.40 49.76
CA VAL A 1053 -12.37 1.11 50.68
C VAL A 1053 -13.70 1.54 50.05
N SER A 1054 -13.74 2.73 49.44
CA SER A 1054 -14.87 3.25 48.67
C SER A 1054 -15.26 2.28 47.54
N THR A 1055 -14.27 1.82 46.76
CA THR A 1055 -14.45 0.85 45.68
C THR A 1055 -15.00 -0.49 46.19
N LEU A 1056 -14.48 -1.02 47.30
CA LEU A 1056 -14.95 -2.27 47.91
C LEU A 1056 -16.40 -2.17 48.37
N ILE A 1057 -16.78 -1.09 49.06
CA ILE A 1057 -18.17 -0.89 49.54
C ILE A 1057 -19.14 -0.71 48.37
N ILE A 1058 -18.73 -0.04 47.29
CA ILE A 1058 -19.53 0.05 46.06
C ILE A 1058 -19.71 -1.34 45.43
N GLY A 1059 -18.66 -2.18 45.40
CA GLY A 1059 -18.68 -3.53 44.82
C GLY A 1059 -19.43 -4.58 45.65
N TYR A 1060 -19.09 -4.74 46.93
CA TYR A 1060 -19.51 -5.85 47.79
C TYR A 1060 -20.71 -5.50 48.71
N PRO A 1061 -21.66 -6.41 48.99
CA PRO A 1061 -21.83 -7.71 48.33
C PRO A 1061 -22.30 -7.54 46.88
N PRO A 1062 -21.85 -8.42 45.95
CA PRO A 1062 -22.37 -8.43 44.58
C PRO A 1062 -23.77 -9.05 44.54
N LYS A 1063 -24.59 -8.67 43.55
CA LYS A 1063 -26.00 -9.11 43.42
C LYS A 1063 -26.18 -10.64 43.38
N SER A 1064 -25.15 -11.39 42.98
CA SER A 1064 -25.14 -12.85 42.90
C SER A 1064 -24.84 -13.56 44.23
N GLN A 1065 -24.41 -12.83 45.28
CA GLN A 1065 -23.96 -13.40 46.56
C GLN A 1065 -24.67 -12.76 47.77
N LEU A 1066 -25.98 -12.52 47.65
CA LEU A 1066 -26.83 -12.03 48.73
C LEU A 1066 -27.16 -13.14 49.76
N LYS A 1067 -26.13 -13.80 50.29
CA LYS A 1067 -26.24 -14.80 51.38
C LYS A 1067 -26.30 -14.11 52.75
N PRO A 1068 -27.05 -14.64 53.74
CA PRO A 1068 -27.12 -14.06 55.08
C PRO A 1068 -25.75 -13.89 55.77
N GLU A 1069 -24.80 -14.79 55.50
CA GLU A 1069 -23.42 -14.73 56.01
C GLU A 1069 -22.68 -13.51 55.45
N SER A 1070 -22.73 -13.32 54.14
CA SER A 1070 -22.14 -12.17 53.43
C SER A 1070 -22.76 -10.83 53.83
N LEU A 1071 -24.01 -10.82 54.31
CA LEU A 1071 -24.64 -9.63 54.89
C LEU A 1071 -24.11 -9.33 56.30
N ARG A 1072 -23.94 -10.35 57.15
CA ARG A 1072 -23.30 -10.18 58.47
C ARG A 1072 -21.87 -9.67 58.35
N GLU A 1073 -21.07 -10.26 57.45
CA GLU A 1073 -19.71 -9.79 57.18
C GLU A 1073 -19.66 -8.32 56.70
N PHE A 1074 -20.69 -7.87 55.97
CA PHE A 1074 -20.81 -6.49 55.51
C PHE A 1074 -21.19 -5.54 56.65
N ASP A 1075 -22.18 -5.92 57.47
CA ASP A 1075 -22.59 -5.15 58.64
C ASP A 1075 -21.45 -5.03 59.67
N ASP A 1076 -20.73 -6.13 59.96
CA ASP A 1076 -19.53 -6.15 60.82
C ASP A 1076 -18.40 -5.26 60.29
N TYR A 1077 -18.24 -5.17 58.96
CA TYR A 1077 -17.27 -4.28 58.34
C TYR A 1077 -17.65 -2.80 58.47
N ILE A 1078 -18.95 -2.49 58.46
CA ILE A 1078 -19.44 -1.12 58.70
C ILE A 1078 -19.26 -0.74 60.18
N CYS A 1079 -19.39 -1.68 61.11
CA CYS A 1079 -18.98 -1.46 62.51
C CYS A 1079 -17.49 -1.05 62.60
N LYS A 1080 -16.58 -1.75 61.91
CA LYS A 1080 -15.15 -1.37 61.85
C LYS A 1080 -14.90 -0.02 61.17
N LEU A 1081 -15.70 0.33 60.15
CA LEU A 1081 -15.63 1.66 59.50
C LEU A 1081 -16.13 2.78 60.44
N LYS A 1082 -17.10 2.49 61.30
CA LYS A 1082 -17.57 3.38 62.38
C LYS A 1082 -16.50 3.53 63.47
N GLU A 1083 -15.87 2.44 63.90
CA GLU A 1083 -14.74 2.46 64.84
C GLU A 1083 -13.59 3.33 64.31
N ALA A 1084 -13.24 3.21 63.02
CA ALA A 1084 -12.24 4.06 62.36
C ALA A 1084 -12.60 5.57 62.41
N ILE A 1085 -13.87 5.93 62.21
CA ILE A 1085 -14.35 7.32 62.33
C ILE A 1085 -14.24 7.82 63.78
N LEU A 1086 -14.56 6.96 64.76
CA LEU A 1086 -14.49 7.29 66.19
C LEU A 1086 -13.05 7.37 66.71
N LEU A 1087 -12.12 6.56 66.19
CA LEU A 1087 -10.68 6.69 66.51
C LEU A 1087 -10.11 8.03 66.02
N LEU A 1088 -10.53 8.49 64.83
CA LEU A 1088 -10.12 9.80 64.30
C LEU A 1088 -10.74 10.99 65.05
N LYS A 1089 -11.80 10.82 65.86
CA LYS A 1089 -12.30 11.87 66.78
C LYS A 1089 -11.15 12.35 67.68
N GLY A 1090 -10.45 11.43 68.33
CA GLY A 1090 -9.38 11.75 69.28
C GLY A 1090 -8.21 12.55 68.69
N VAL A 1091 -7.91 12.38 67.40
CA VAL A 1091 -6.83 13.11 66.69
C VAL A 1091 -7.29 14.50 66.24
N VAL A 1092 -8.60 14.70 66.04
CA VAL A 1092 -9.18 15.99 65.63
C VAL A 1092 -9.54 16.88 66.84
N THR A 1093 -9.82 16.29 68.01
CA THR A 1093 -10.24 17.02 69.23
C THR A 1093 -9.10 17.29 70.23
N THR A 1094 -7.84 17.06 69.88
CA THR A 1094 -6.69 17.48 70.72
C THR A 1094 -6.50 19.00 70.65
N ASN A 1095 -6.56 19.64 71.83
CA ASN A 1095 -6.80 21.07 71.97
C ASN A 1095 -5.58 21.99 71.73
N ASN A 1096 -5.89 23.14 71.15
CA ASN A 1096 -5.37 24.48 71.47
C ASN A 1096 -3.85 24.73 71.42
N SER A 1097 -3.39 25.19 70.26
CA SER A 1097 -2.40 26.26 70.11
C SER A 1097 -3.01 27.35 69.21
N GLU A 1098 -2.58 28.61 69.35
CA GLU A 1098 -3.11 29.71 68.51
C GLU A 1098 -2.53 29.69 67.08
N ASP A 1099 -1.44 28.97 66.86
CA ASP A 1099 -0.96 28.59 65.52
C ASP A 1099 -1.91 27.57 64.86
N GLY A 1100 -2.19 27.80 63.58
CA GLY A 1100 -3.25 27.10 62.84
C GLY A 1100 -3.05 25.60 62.62
N LEU A 1101 -4.17 24.92 62.30
CA LEU A 1101 -4.32 23.46 62.11
C LEU A 1101 -3.04 22.75 61.63
N SER A 1102 -2.56 21.80 62.43
CA SER A 1102 -1.34 21.06 62.10
C SER A 1102 -1.49 20.27 60.79
N LYS A 1103 -0.38 19.96 60.13
CA LYS A 1103 -0.38 19.13 58.90
C LYS A 1103 -1.06 17.76 59.14
N GLU A 1104 -0.98 17.24 60.37
CA GLU A 1104 -1.63 15.99 60.77
C GLU A 1104 -3.13 16.18 61.03
N GLN A 1105 -3.54 17.25 61.71
CA GLN A 1105 -4.96 17.59 61.90
C GLN A 1105 -5.66 17.84 60.56
N MET A 1106 -5.05 18.57 59.63
CA MET A 1106 -5.61 18.76 58.27
C MET A 1106 -5.72 17.43 57.50
N ALA A 1107 -4.74 16.53 57.63
CA ALA A 1107 -4.80 15.20 57.03
C ALA A 1107 -5.89 14.31 57.67
N ALA A 1108 -6.05 14.38 59.00
CA ALA A 1108 -7.09 13.67 59.75
C ALA A 1108 -8.48 14.18 59.34
N LEU A 1109 -8.68 15.50 59.25
CA LEU A 1109 -9.93 16.12 58.76
C LEU A 1109 -10.25 15.68 57.32
N LYS A 1110 -9.26 15.62 56.43
CA LYS A 1110 -9.45 15.13 55.05
C LYS A 1110 -9.84 13.64 55.02
N SER A 1111 -9.13 12.80 55.77
CA SER A 1111 -9.41 11.37 55.88
C SER A 1111 -10.80 11.10 56.46
N LEU A 1112 -11.17 11.82 57.53
CA LEU A 1112 -12.49 11.83 58.15
C LEU A 1112 -13.58 12.25 57.15
N THR A 1113 -13.37 13.33 56.41
CA THR A 1113 -14.29 13.79 55.35
C THR A 1113 -14.56 12.69 54.33
N ASN A 1114 -13.53 11.93 53.94
CA ASN A 1114 -13.65 10.83 52.97
C ASN A 1114 -14.31 9.60 53.60
N LEU A 1115 -13.96 9.20 54.83
CA LEU A 1115 -14.61 8.12 55.57
C LEU A 1115 -16.11 8.39 55.78
N ILE A 1116 -16.53 9.62 56.05
CA ILE A 1116 -17.96 9.97 56.20
C ILE A 1116 -18.70 9.85 54.85
N LYS A 1117 -18.09 10.24 53.71
CA LYS A 1117 -18.66 10.01 52.37
C LYS A 1117 -18.79 8.51 52.03
N ILE A 1118 -17.82 7.71 52.47
CA ILE A 1118 -17.79 6.25 52.30
C ILE A 1118 -18.90 5.62 53.16
N MET A 1119 -18.99 5.96 54.45
CA MET A 1119 -20.05 5.55 55.38
C MET A 1119 -21.45 5.92 54.87
N SER A 1120 -21.62 7.15 54.38
CA SER A 1120 -22.86 7.60 53.70
C SER A 1120 -23.24 6.71 52.53
N SER A 1121 -22.27 6.11 51.85
CA SER A 1121 -22.46 5.26 50.68
C SER A 1121 -22.69 3.79 51.06
N ALA A 1122 -22.08 3.32 52.15
CA ALA A 1122 -22.37 2.04 52.78
C ALA A 1122 -23.82 1.98 53.28
N LEU A 1123 -24.27 2.96 54.05
CA LEU A 1123 -25.64 3.04 54.59
C LEU A 1123 -26.71 3.09 53.47
N ARG A 1124 -26.44 3.84 52.40
CA ARG A 1124 -27.28 3.86 51.18
C ARG A 1124 -27.24 2.56 50.37
N LYS A 1125 -26.34 1.62 50.69
CA LYS A 1125 -26.29 0.27 50.13
C LYS A 1125 -26.98 -0.74 51.06
N CYS A 1126 -26.80 -0.65 52.39
CA CYS A 1126 -27.57 -1.41 53.37
C CYS A 1126 -29.08 -1.27 53.12
N LEU A 1127 -29.60 -0.03 53.02
CA LEU A 1127 -31.02 0.23 52.79
C LEU A 1127 -31.55 -0.29 51.42
N LYS A 1128 -30.67 -0.60 50.46
CA LYS A 1128 -31.04 -1.23 49.18
C LYS A 1128 -31.05 -2.75 49.22
N ILE A 1129 -30.52 -3.34 50.30
CA ILE A 1129 -30.40 -4.78 50.53
C ILE A 1129 -31.42 -5.21 51.59
N ASP A 1130 -31.46 -4.47 52.71
CA ASP A 1130 -32.48 -4.52 53.74
C ASP A 1130 -33.30 -3.20 53.75
N PRO A 1131 -34.45 -3.15 53.05
CA PRO A 1131 -35.32 -1.98 53.05
C PRO A 1131 -36.09 -1.79 54.37
N SER A 1132 -35.96 -2.69 55.36
CA SER A 1132 -36.55 -2.51 56.70
C SER A 1132 -35.69 -1.64 57.63
N GLY A 1133 -34.44 -1.38 57.26
CA GLY A 1133 -33.50 -0.58 58.06
C GLY A 1133 -32.99 -1.27 59.34
N ALA A 1134 -33.38 -2.53 59.59
CA ALA A 1134 -33.11 -3.23 60.84
C ALA A 1134 -31.61 -3.47 61.09
N SER A 1135 -30.79 -3.70 60.05
CA SER A 1135 -29.32 -3.74 60.20
C SER A 1135 -28.73 -2.36 60.50
N CYS A 1136 -29.16 -1.30 59.81
CA CYS A 1136 -28.68 0.06 60.04
C CYS A 1136 -28.88 0.52 61.49
N LEU A 1137 -30.05 0.21 62.07
CA LEU A 1137 -30.41 0.57 63.45
C LEU A 1137 -29.63 -0.23 64.51
N LYS A 1138 -29.12 -1.43 64.18
CA LYS A 1138 -28.23 -2.21 65.06
C LYS A 1138 -26.80 -1.67 65.06
N ILE A 1139 -26.32 -1.24 63.89
CA ILE A 1139 -24.96 -0.69 63.72
C ILE A 1139 -24.86 0.70 64.37
N TRP A 1140 -25.94 1.49 64.33
CA TRP A 1140 -26.00 2.86 64.87
C TRP A 1140 -27.09 3.04 65.94
N PRO A 1141 -26.87 2.57 67.17
CA PRO A 1141 -27.74 2.89 68.30
C PRO A 1141 -27.67 4.38 68.65
N ALA A 1142 -28.72 4.91 69.29
CA ALA A 1142 -28.90 6.35 69.54
C ALA A 1142 -27.68 7.04 70.19
N LYS A 1143 -27.03 6.38 71.16
CA LYS A 1143 -25.83 6.90 71.86
C LYS A 1143 -24.66 7.21 70.91
N ASP A 1144 -24.49 6.44 69.84
CA ASP A 1144 -23.41 6.69 68.88
C ASP A 1144 -23.74 7.83 67.92
N LEU A 1145 -25.04 8.08 67.68
CA LEU A 1145 -25.50 9.27 66.95
C LEU A 1145 -25.35 10.54 67.80
N GLU A 1146 -25.56 10.45 69.12
CA GLU A 1146 -25.26 11.52 70.08
C GLU A 1146 -23.74 11.82 70.11
N ILE A 1147 -22.88 10.80 70.20
CA ILE A 1147 -21.41 10.95 70.17
C ILE A 1147 -20.90 11.58 68.85
N LEU A 1148 -21.56 11.27 67.71
CA LEU A 1148 -21.29 11.93 66.43
C LEU A 1148 -21.79 13.37 66.36
N ALA A 1149 -22.99 13.66 66.87
CA ALA A 1149 -23.55 15.02 66.89
C ALA A 1149 -22.71 15.94 67.79
N GLU A 1150 -22.31 15.44 68.96
CA GLU A 1150 -21.36 16.10 69.85
C GLU A 1150 -20.02 16.34 69.14
N PHE A 1151 -19.45 15.33 68.48
CA PHE A 1151 -18.21 15.48 67.72
C PHE A 1151 -18.32 16.54 66.62
N ALA A 1152 -19.43 16.57 65.88
CA ALA A 1152 -19.67 17.55 64.81
C ALA A 1152 -19.71 19.01 65.32
N SER A 1153 -19.96 19.21 66.62
CA SER A 1153 -19.88 20.52 67.31
C SER A 1153 -18.49 20.87 67.86
N GLN A 1154 -17.60 19.89 67.98
CA GLN A 1154 -16.24 20.02 68.54
C GLN A 1154 -15.16 20.29 67.46
N ILE A 1155 -15.52 20.37 66.17
CA ILE A 1155 -14.56 20.54 65.07
C ILE A 1155 -14.17 22.04 64.91
N PRO A 1156 -12.87 22.40 64.85
CA PRO A 1156 -12.42 23.78 64.68
C PRO A 1156 -13.01 24.49 63.45
N SER A 1157 -13.29 25.79 63.57
CA SER A 1157 -13.92 26.61 62.52
C SER A 1157 -13.05 26.74 61.26
N SER A 1158 -13.38 25.95 60.24
CA SER A 1158 -12.72 25.96 58.93
C SER A 1158 -13.75 25.72 57.82
N PRO A 1159 -13.52 26.22 56.59
CA PRO A 1159 -14.39 25.95 55.45
C PRO A 1159 -14.51 24.45 55.10
N GLN A 1160 -13.53 23.63 55.48
CA GLN A 1160 -13.63 22.17 55.37
C GLN A 1160 -14.51 21.57 56.48
N SER A 1161 -14.42 22.08 57.70
CA SER A 1161 -15.25 21.64 58.84
C SER A 1161 -16.74 21.83 58.58
N MET A 1162 -17.15 22.95 57.96
CA MET A 1162 -18.54 23.15 57.54
C MET A 1162 -19.04 22.09 56.53
N MET A 1163 -18.16 21.49 55.73
CA MET A 1163 -18.52 20.36 54.87
C MET A 1163 -18.66 19.06 55.68
N ILE A 1164 -17.77 18.84 56.66
CA ILE A 1164 -17.80 17.66 57.54
C ILE A 1164 -19.08 17.65 58.38
N THR A 1165 -19.39 18.73 59.09
CA THR A 1165 -20.60 18.86 59.92
C THR A 1165 -21.87 18.60 59.10
N ARG A 1166 -22.01 19.21 57.91
CA ARG A 1166 -23.16 18.96 57.01
C ARG A 1166 -23.25 17.52 56.51
N LEU A 1167 -22.12 16.84 56.30
CA LEU A 1167 -22.11 15.42 55.91
C LEU A 1167 -22.50 14.52 57.09
N MET A 1168 -22.07 14.83 58.32
CA MET A 1168 -22.45 14.12 59.54
C MET A 1168 -23.94 14.30 59.86
N GLU A 1169 -24.45 15.54 59.81
CA GLU A 1169 -25.88 15.87 59.90
C GLU A 1169 -26.69 15.10 58.84
N GLY A 1170 -26.19 15.05 57.59
CA GLY A 1170 -26.81 14.30 56.50
C GLY A 1170 -26.89 12.79 56.77
N VAL A 1171 -25.86 12.19 57.38
CA VAL A 1171 -25.85 10.79 57.81
C VAL A 1171 -26.84 10.57 58.96
N ILE A 1172 -26.83 11.42 59.98
CA ILE A 1172 -27.72 11.35 61.14
C ILE A 1172 -29.19 11.44 60.70
N GLN A 1173 -29.54 12.41 59.86
CA GLN A 1173 -30.89 12.55 59.29
C GLN A 1173 -31.28 11.35 58.40
N PHE A 1174 -30.33 10.75 57.68
CA PHE A 1174 -30.60 9.57 56.84
C PHE A 1174 -30.92 8.33 57.69
N ILE A 1175 -30.15 8.09 58.77
CA ILE A 1175 -30.40 7.00 59.72
C ILE A 1175 -31.72 7.23 60.45
N GLN A 1176 -31.97 8.44 60.97
CA GLN A 1176 -33.23 8.78 61.65
C GLN A 1176 -34.46 8.55 60.76
N LYS A 1177 -34.42 8.94 59.48
CA LYS A 1177 -35.51 8.70 58.52
C LYS A 1177 -35.75 7.20 58.21
N SER A 1178 -34.76 6.34 58.45
CA SER A 1178 -34.94 4.88 58.31
C SER A 1178 -35.57 4.21 59.55
N SER A 1179 -35.80 4.95 60.65
CA SER A 1179 -36.43 4.42 61.88
C SER A 1179 -37.96 4.42 61.87
N THR A 1180 -38.58 5.13 60.93
CA THR A 1180 -40.05 5.32 60.86
C THR A 1180 -40.67 4.53 59.70
N PRO A 1181 -41.46 3.47 59.95
CA PRO A 1181 -42.09 2.68 58.88
C PRO A 1181 -43.36 3.37 58.33
N GLU A 1182 -43.31 3.90 57.11
CA GLU A 1182 -44.52 4.37 56.41
C GLU A 1182 -45.26 3.20 55.73
N THR A 1183 -46.44 2.86 56.22
CA THR A 1183 -47.43 2.04 55.51
C THR A 1183 -48.25 2.90 54.54
N LYS A 1184 -48.13 2.67 53.22
CA LYS A 1184 -49.09 3.18 52.22
C LYS A 1184 -49.46 2.10 51.19
N GLN A 1185 -50.76 1.97 50.93
CA GLN A 1185 -51.34 1.01 49.99
C GLN A 1185 -51.30 1.53 48.54
N THR A 1186 -51.63 0.65 47.59
CA THR A 1186 -51.43 0.84 46.14
C THR A 1186 -52.46 1.76 45.45
N GLY A 1187 -51.97 2.68 44.62
CA GLY A 1187 -52.75 3.45 43.64
C GLY A 1187 -51.85 4.01 42.52
N LEU A 1188 -52.28 3.88 41.27
CA LEU A 1188 -51.56 4.24 40.02
C LEU A 1188 -52.53 5.00 39.07
N PRO A 1189 -52.11 5.69 37.98
CA PRO A 1189 -50.75 5.92 37.43
C PRO A 1189 -50.43 7.38 36.93
N ASN A 1190 -49.26 7.56 36.29
CA ASN A 1190 -48.84 8.62 35.33
C ASN A 1190 -48.51 10.06 35.82
N GLY A 1191 -47.57 10.79 35.18
CA GLY A 1191 -47.39 12.24 35.47
C GLY A 1191 -46.27 13.11 34.84
N LEU A 1192 -45.02 12.67 34.66
CA LEU A 1192 -43.88 13.36 33.97
C LEU A 1192 -43.36 14.79 34.41
N LYS A 1193 -42.05 14.84 34.74
CA LYS A 1193 -41.01 15.87 34.42
C LYS A 1193 -41.20 17.41 34.64
N ARG A 1194 -40.28 18.01 35.46
CA ARG A 1194 -39.49 19.29 35.29
C ARG A 1194 -40.24 20.63 34.96
N LYS A 1195 -39.81 21.85 35.36
CA LYS A 1195 -38.51 22.39 35.87
C LYS A 1195 -38.70 23.80 36.51
N ASN A 1196 -37.69 24.26 37.27
CA ASN A 1196 -37.19 25.64 37.57
C ASN A 1196 -38.02 26.94 37.39
N ALA A 1197 -37.76 27.91 38.28
CA ALA A 1197 -37.84 29.38 38.07
C ALA A 1197 -36.93 30.10 39.12
N PRO A 1198 -36.63 31.42 39.05
CA PRO A 1198 -36.89 32.43 38.00
C PRO A 1198 -35.55 32.92 37.35
N SER A 1199 -35.38 33.96 36.53
CA SER A 1199 -36.19 35.01 35.84
C SER A 1199 -35.47 35.32 34.50
N THR A 1200 -36.01 35.94 33.43
CA THR A 1200 -37.01 37.02 33.28
C THR A 1200 -37.93 36.84 32.03
N ASN A 1201 -38.96 37.70 31.94
CA ASN A 1201 -40.02 37.78 30.89
C ASN A 1201 -39.56 38.53 29.61
N PRO A 1202 -40.33 38.56 28.47
CA PRO A 1202 -41.77 38.28 28.27
C PRO A 1202 -42.04 37.19 27.17
N THR A 1203 -43.19 36.99 26.46
CA THR A 1203 -44.41 37.79 26.16
C THR A 1203 -45.62 36.91 25.76
N GLU A 1204 -46.75 37.55 25.41
CA GLU A 1204 -47.91 37.17 24.56
C GLU A 1204 -47.64 36.17 23.40
N SER A 1205 -48.58 35.41 22.78
CA SER A 1205 -50.02 35.05 22.97
C SER A 1205 -50.41 33.98 21.90
N ALA A 1206 -51.68 33.64 21.59
CA ALA A 1206 -52.66 32.82 22.34
C ALA A 1206 -53.67 32.12 21.37
N ASN A 1207 -54.49 31.16 21.87
CA ASN A 1207 -55.66 30.49 21.22
C ASN A 1207 -55.36 29.59 19.98
N ASP A 1208 -56.20 28.61 19.53
CA ASP A 1208 -57.48 28.05 20.01
C ASP A 1208 -57.69 26.54 19.60
N ASN A 1209 -58.85 25.95 19.96
CA ASN A 1209 -59.31 24.55 19.68
C ASN A 1209 -60.37 24.51 18.52
N PRO A 1210 -61.16 23.44 18.13
CA PRO A 1210 -61.20 22.00 18.50
C PRO A 1210 -61.54 20.96 17.35
N GLN A 1211 -61.61 19.65 17.73
CA GLN A 1211 -62.51 18.55 17.26
C GLN A 1211 -62.55 17.94 15.81
N THR A 1212 -61.90 16.77 15.67
CA THR A 1212 -62.41 15.44 15.15
C THR A 1212 -63.31 15.27 13.88
N ALA A 1213 -62.83 14.51 12.86
CA ALA A 1213 -63.49 13.33 12.21
C ALA A 1213 -62.80 12.81 10.90
N LYS A 1214 -63.07 11.54 10.51
CA LYS A 1214 -62.60 10.75 9.31
C LYS A 1214 -61.09 10.40 9.28
N GLU A 1215 -60.57 9.25 8.82
CA GLU A 1215 -60.96 8.02 8.07
C GLU A 1215 -60.50 7.89 6.59
N THR A 1216 -60.13 6.64 6.23
CA THR A 1216 -59.76 6.06 4.90
C THR A 1216 -58.36 6.38 4.32
N PRO A 1217 -57.72 5.47 3.53
CA PRO A 1217 -57.81 3.99 3.52
C PRO A 1217 -56.43 3.25 3.48
N ALA A 1218 -56.46 1.90 3.39
CA ALA A 1218 -55.31 0.96 3.29
C ALA A 1218 -54.98 0.60 1.80
N PRO A 1219 -54.34 -0.53 1.37
CA PRO A 1219 -53.95 -1.84 1.98
C PRO A 1219 -52.43 -1.88 2.34
N ALA A 1220 -51.60 -2.95 2.33
CA ALA A 1220 -51.61 -4.39 1.96
C ALA A 1220 -50.56 -5.15 2.84
N THR A 1221 -50.78 -6.34 3.43
CA THR A 1221 -50.89 -7.75 2.94
C THR A 1221 -49.63 -8.36 2.30
N ASN A 1222 -49.16 -9.58 2.61
CA ASN A 1222 -49.44 -10.61 3.64
C ASN A 1222 -48.17 -11.52 3.74
N GLY A 1223 -47.85 -12.31 4.78
CA GLY A 1223 -48.69 -13.09 5.72
C GLY A 1223 -48.82 -14.53 5.19
N LYS A 1224 -48.22 -15.58 5.78
CA LYS A 1224 -48.67 -16.37 6.96
C LYS A 1224 -48.00 -17.78 6.86
N GLU A 1225 -48.05 -18.76 7.77
CA GLU A 1225 -48.63 -18.92 9.12
C GLU A 1225 -47.80 -19.95 9.94
N SER A 1226 -48.20 -20.25 11.19
CA SER A 1226 -47.62 -21.36 11.98
C SER A 1226 -48.69 -22.12 12.78
N LYS A 1227 -48.54 -23.46 12.91
CA LYS A 1227 -49.12 -24.28 14.01
C LYS A 1227 -48.68 -25.75 14.03
N LYS A 1228 -48.18 -26.16 15.22
CA LYS A 1228 -48.36 -27.43 15.96
C LYS A 1228 -49.11 -28.60 15.27
N SER A 1229 -48.57 -29.82 15.37
CA SER A 1229 -49.22 -30.94 16.10
C SER A 1229 -48.21 -32.08 16.42
N LYS A 1230 -48.69 -33.25 16.90
CA LYS A 1230 -47.89 -34.34 17.49
C LYS A 1230 -48.12 -35.70 16.78
N LYS A 1231 -47.17 -36.61 17.02
CA LYS A 1231 -47.33 -38.07 17.28
C LYS A 1231 -47.27 -39.06 16.09
N ASN A 1232 -46.72 -40.23 16.43
CA ASN A 1232 -46.62 -41.52 15.71
C ASN A 1232 -45.74 -41.51 14.44
N LYS A 1233 -44.81 -42.46 14.15
CA LYS A 1233 -44.46 -43.83 14.59
C LYS A 1233 -44.87 -44.93 13.58
N LYS A 1234 -43.85 -45.71 13.18
CA LYS A 1234 -43.81 -47.07 12.58
C LYS A 1234 -43.64 -47.24 11.05
N ASP A 1235 -42.62 -48.05 10.74
CA ASP A 1235 -42.51 -49.11 9.73
C ASP A 1235 -42.19 -48.85 8.24
N LYS A 1236 -41.02 -49.43 7.86
CA LYS A 1236 -40.74 -50.30 6.69
C LYS A 1236 -40.30 -49.70 5.33
N THR A 1237 -39.23 -50.33 4.82
CA THR A 1237 -38.92 -50.69 3.41
C THR A 1237 -38.72 -49.59 2.35
N LYS A 1238 -37.87 -49.77 1.32
CA LYS A 1238 -36.65 -50.60 1.14
C LYS A 1238 -35.96 -50.11 -0.16
N ASP A 1239 -34.67 -50.41 -0.31
CA ASP A 1239 -33.93 -50.61 -1.57
C ASP A 1239 -34.08 -49.62 -2.78
N THR A 1240 -32.95 -48.97 -3.07
CA THR A 1240 -32.30 -48.86 -4.41
C THR A 1240 -32.70 -47.84 -5.49
N MET A 1241 -31.64 -47.47 -6.25
CA MET A 1241 -31.53 -46.83 -7.58
C MET A 1241 -31.55 -45.29 -7.68
N ASN A 1242 -30.44 -44.82 -8.28
CA ASN A 1242 -30.11 -43.48 -8.82
C ASN A 1242 -30.12 -42.32 -7.80
N GLU A 1243 -29.06 -41.52 -7.66
CA GLU A 1243 -27.86 -41.31 -8.51
C GLU A 1243 -26.53 -41.73 -7.83
#